data_AF-A0AAD5CSJ0-F1
#
_entry.id   AF-A0AAD5CSJ0-F1
#
_cell.length_a   1.000
_cell.length_b   1.000
_cell.length_c   1.000
_cell.angle_alpha   90.00
_cell.angle_beta   90.00
_cell.angle_gamma   90.00
#
_symmetry.space_group_name_H-M   'P 1'
#
loop_
_entity.id
_entity.type
_entity.pdbx_description
1 polymer ?
#
loop_
_entity_poly.entity_id
_entity_poly.type
_entity_poly.pdbx_seq_one_letter_code
_entity_poly.pdbx_strand_id
1 'polypeptide(L)'
;MEATAAGGDGNRIKLRNFVVASWLWLIIMATIAQAQNTTLTDPAEARVIHEMFRQWGIKESEVANMRWNLSGEPCSGAAVDSTTFDNNTRVYSMDAVGLIPEGLWTLVYLTNLTMGINALSGELPPELGQLSDLRLLGIGTNNFNGSVPSELGNLRRLQQLAYLYTMSLNKSFSYIDSSGVGGGLRATLSKLLGCYECCRRISGLSNGTLDFIKDLKSLGVLVLRNNKISGSIPTDIGEHHNLTRLDLSFNDLNGEIPRGLFNLSQLSFLFLGNNSLNGILPDVKSASLRNIDVSYNELSGTLPSWVNEANLQLNLVVNNFTLGDSGNSGLPSDSDFGINCGGPPITSSNQLLHEEDREALGATTYYVTSERRWGVSNVGQSDRPRFTGSSSRQFTGTLDSELFQTARLSAGSLRYYGLGLENGNYTVTLQFAELEIEDGRTWKSTGRRVFDIYLQGNLAFQDFDIRRAAGGAAFRPVSRQATVHVTDNYLEIHIFWSGKGTCCVPKQGTFGPLISAISATPNFRPSVSNTPPSTKKNGKNRTGLIVGIVVPIAFVSFLSLLVLYIFRQRRKKQDAYYKYEEFFGIDTRPDTFSYGDLRDATDGFSPANKLGEGGFGPVYKGTLNDGRVIAVKQLSVASHQGKGQFIAEISTISAVQHRNLVKLYGCCIEGDKRLLVYEYLENNSLDHALFGDNRLFLSWATRFEICLGIARGLAYLHEESRMRVVHRDVKASNILLDSELNPKISDFGLAKLYDDKKTHMSTQKADVFGFGVVALEIISGRPNSDSSLEDEKVYLLEWAWNLHETNSEVELVDEELSEYDENEVKRVTRIALLCTQTSPTQRPSMSQVVVMLSGDIEVVSVITRPGYLSGFNFRDTTTFKSAASTLGAGSMPSTGQSTVLPSSPDNPSRLMLHNVIGEGR
;
A
#
# COMPACT_ATOMS: atom_id res chain seq x y z
N MET A 1 -26.45 50.97 93.29
CA MET A 1 -25.84 50.27 94.43
C MET A 1 -25.45 48.88 93.96
N GLU A 2 -24.15 48.61 94.01
CA GLU A 2 -23.49 47.30 93.86
C GLU A 2 -24.13 46.26 94.83
N ALA A 3 -24.08 44.94 94.67
CA ALA A 3 -22.99 44.11 94.17
C ALA A 3 -23.45 42.66 93.83
N THR A 4 -22.70 42.03 92.90
CA THR A 4 -22.30 40.59 92.78
C THR A 4 -23.40 39.50 92.76
N ALA A 5 -23.66 38.73 91.70
CA ALA A 5 -22.80 37.98 90.76
C ALA A 5 -21.89 36.93 91.43
N ALA A 6 -22.42 35.72 91.65
CA ALA A 6 -21.69 34.45 91.59
C ALA A 6 -22.66 33.26 91.73
N GLY A 7 -22.69 32.34 90.75
CA GLY A 7 -23.30 31.01 90.92
C GLY A 7 -24.34 30.62 89.87
N GLY A 8 -23.93 30.45 88.60
CA GLY A 8 -24.82 29.91 87.58
C GLY A 8 -24.11 29.33 86.35
N ASP A 9 -22.96 29.88 85.99
CA ASP A 9 -22.28 29.49 84.74
C ASP A 9 -21.47 28.18 84.83
N GLY A 10 -21.14 27.72 86.04
CA GLY A 10 -20.34 26.49 86.21
C GLY A 10 -21.03 25.23 85.69
N ASN A 11 -22.35 25.11 85.88
CA ASN A 11 -23.09 23.90 85.45
C ASN A 11 -23.55 23.95 84.00
N ARG A 12 -23.83 25.14 83.44
CA ARG A 12 -24.17 25.26 82.01
C ARG A 12 -22.95 25.09 81.11
N ILE A 13 -21.77 25.56 81.53
CA ILE A 13 -20.52 25.34 80.79
C ILE A 13 -20.08 23.87 80.91
N LYS A 14 -20.24 23.24 82.07
CA LYS A 14 -19.94 21.79 82.23
C LYS A 14 -20.88 20.92 81.41
N LEU A 15 -22.19 21.21 81.35
CA LEU A 15 -23.13 20.43 80.55
C LEU A 15 -22.90 20.66 79.04
N ARG A 16 -22.61 21.89 78.62
CA ARG A 16 -22.27 22.19 77.22
C ARG A 16 -20.96 21.53 76.81
N ASN A 17 -19.94 21.55 77.68
CA ASN A 17 -18.67 20.86 77.40
C ASN A 17 -18.80 19.34 77.47
N PHE A 18 -19.69 18.79 78.29
CA PHE A 18 -19.96 17.35 78.34
C PHE A 18 -20.76 16.87 77.12
N VAL A 19 -21.71 17.67 76.63
CA VAL A 19 -22.45 17.38 75.40
C VAL A 19 -21.54 17.54 74.18
N VAL A 20 -20.71 18.58 74.12
CA VAL A 20 -19.72 18.77 73.05
C VAL A 20 -18.65 17.67 73.08
N ALA A 21 -18.17 17.28 74.26
CA ALA A 21 -17.24 16.16 74.40
C ALA A 21 -17.88 14.82 74.04
N SER A 22 -19.15 14.59 74.38
CA SER A 22 -19.88 13.38 73.99
C SER A 22 -20.18 13.34 72.49
N TRP A 23 -20.44 14.50 71.87
CA TRP A 23 -20.57 14.63 70.42
C TRP A 23 -19.24 14.46 69.71
N LEU A 24 -18.14 15.02 70.22
CA LEU A 24 -16.80 14.77 69.72
C LEU A 24 -16.39 13.31 69.92
N TRP A 25 -16.79 12.67 71.02
CA TRP A 25 -16.52 11.26 71.27
C TRP A 25 -17.38 10.36 70.38
N LEU A 26 -18.63 10.72 70.07
CA LEU A 26 -19.47 10.04 69.08
C LEU A 26 -18.98 10.27 67.65
N ILE A 27 -18.45 11.45 67.32
CA ILE A 27 -17.80 11.72 66.02
C ILE A 27 -16.49 10.95 65.96
N ILE A 28 -15.68 10.92 67.03
CA ILE A 28 -14.45 10.13 67.10
C ILE A 28 -14.77 8.64 67.00
N MET A 29 -15.77 8.13 67.70
CA MET A 29 -16.20 6.73 67.62
C MET A 29 -16.90 6.41 66.30
N ALA A 30 -17.59 7.35 65.65
CA ALA A 30 -18.11 7.20 64.30
C ALA A 30 -16.98 7.23 63.27
N THR A 31 -15.95 8.07 63.46
CA THR A 31 -14.74 8.10 62.62
C THR A 31 -13.82 6.92 62.90
N ILE A 32 -13.82 6.33 64.10
CA ILE A 32 -13.10 5.09 64.43
C ILE A 32 -13.90 3.90 63.92
N ALA A 33 -15.24 3.90 63.99
CA ALA A 33 -16.09 2.88 63.36
C ALA A 33 -16.05 2.97 61.81
N GLN A 34 -15.87 4.17 61.24
CA GLN A 34 -15.64 4.37 59.81
C GLN A 34 -14.17 4.17 59.40
N ALA A 35 -13.21 4.30 60.33
CA ALA A 35 -11.81 3.94 60.12
C ALA A 35 -11.49 2.47 60.46
N GLN A 36 -12.44 1.73 61.05
CA GLN A 36 -12.39 0.28 61.26
C GLN A 36 -13.23 -0.51 60.26
N ASN A 37 -13.83 0.15 59.27
CA ASN A 37 -14.13 -0.53 58.01
C ASN A 37 -12.82 -0.65 57.22
N THR A 38 -11.91 -1.50 57.71
CA THR A 38 -10.92 -2.13 56.84
C THR A 38 -11.72 -2.79 55.72
N THR A 39 -11.57 -2.29 54.50
CA THR A 39 -12.11 -2.88 53.28
C THR A 39 -11.51 -4.27 53.13
N LEU A 40 -12.12 -5.28 53.75
CA LEU A 40 -11.81 -6.67 53.47
C LEU A 40 -12.19 -6.92 52.01
N THR A 41 -11.20 -7.22 51.17
CA THR A 41 -11.45 -7.87 49.88
C THR A 41 -12.24 -9.15 50.14
N ASP A 42 -13.31 -9.39 49.38
CA ASP A 42 -14.15 -10.57 49.57
C ASP A 42 -13.29 -11.84 49.43
N PRO A 43 -13.30 -12.79 50.39
CA PRO A 43 -12.58 -14.06 50.27
C PRO A 43 -12.85 -14.83 48.98
N ALA A 44 -14.01 -14.61 48.34
CA ALA A 44 -14.33 -15.15 47.02
C ALA A 44 -13.49 -14.50 45.90
N GLU A 45 -13.27 -13.18 45.93
CA GLU A 45 -12.45 -12.45 44.95
C GLU A 45 -10.96 -12.84 45.05
N ALA A 46 -10.45 -12.97 46.28
CA ALA A 46 -9.08 -13.45 46.51
C ALA A 46 -8.89 -14.89 45.98
N ARG A 47 -9.89 -15.75 46.14
CA ARG A 47 -9.87 -17.13 45.62
C ARG A 47 -9.86 -17.17 44.08
N VAL A 48 -10.61 -16.27 43.44
CA VAL A 48 -10.61 -16.12 41.98
C VAL A 48 -9.22 -15.73 41.47
N ILE A 49 -8.57 -14.74 42.08
CA ILE A 49 -7.23 -14.29 41.69
C ILE A 49 -6.18 -15.41 41.82
N HIS A 50 -6.25 -16.20 42.89
CA HIS A 50 -5.39 -17.38 43.10
C HIS A 50 -5.56 -18.43 42.02
N GLU A 51 -6.80 -18.78 41.70
CA GLU A 51 -7.11 -19.75 40.65
C GLU A 51 -6.64 -19.24 39.28
N MET A 52 -6.77 -17.93 39.01
CA MET A 52 -6.31 -17.31 37.77
C MET A 52 -4.80 -17.46 37.56
N PHE A 53 -3.97 -17.11 38.55
CA PHE A 53 -2.51 -17.22 38.42
C PHE A 53 -2.07 -18.68 38.22
N ARG A 54 -2.73 -19.61 38.91
CA ARG A 54 -2.49 -21.04 38.75
C ARG A 54 -2.81 -21.52 37.34
N GLN A 55 -3.95 -21.11 36.78
CA GLN A 55 -4.37 -21.50 35.43
C GLN A 55 -3.47 -20.92 34.33
N TRP A 56 -2.93 -19.72 34.54
CA TRP A 56 -1.97 -19.09 33.60
C TRP A 56 -0.54 -19.59 33.74
N GLY A 57 -0.28 -20.56 34.62
CA GLY A 57 1.04 -21.18 34.79
C GLY A 57 2.06 -20.28 35.48
N ILE A 58 1.61 -19.21 36.15
CA ILE A 58 2.47 -18.26 36.88
C ILE A 58 2.78 -18.89 38.25
N LYS A 59 4.06 -19.12 38.55
CA LYS A 59 4.46 -19.78 39.80
C LYS A 59 4.25 -18.87 41.00
N GLU A 60 3.84 -19.41 42.15
CA GLU A 60 3.72 -18.64 43.40
C GLU A 60 5.02 -17.89 43.76
N SER A 61 6.19 -18.47 43.45
CA SER A 61 7.48 -17.80 43.63
C SER A 61 7.67 -16.57 42.73
N GLU A 62 7.09 -16.57 41.53
CA GLU A 62 7.09 -15.44 40.60
C GLU A 62 6.12 -14.35 41.07
N VAL A 63 4.93 -14.74 41.56
CA VAL A 63 3.96 -13.83 42.18
C VAL A 63 4.53 -13.16 43.45
N ALA A 64 5.25 -13.92 44.27
CA ALA A 64 5.95 -13.41 45.44
C ALA A 64 7.12 -12.46 45.08
N ASN A 65 7.87 -12.76 44.02
CA ASN A 65 8.91 -11.87 43.48
C ASN A 65 8.31 -10.55 42.91
N MET A 66 7.05 -10.58 42.49
CA MET A 66 6.26 -9.42 42.05
C MET A 66 5.60 -8.66 43.23
N ARG A 67 5.85 -9.07 44.48
CA ARG A 67 5.34 -8.46 45.73
C ARG A 67 3.82 -8.47 45.90
N TRP A 68 3.11 -9.37 45.22
CA TRP A 68 1.68 -9.60 45.46
C TRP A 68 1.47 -10.37 46.77
N ASN A 69 0.66 -9.85 47.69
CA ASN A 69 0.32 -10.59 48.91
C ASN A 69 -0.88 -11.51 48.66
N LEU A 70 -0.59 -12.80 48.51
CA LEU A 70 -1.58 -13.85 48.28
C LEU A 70 -2.12 -14.49 49.58
N SER A 71 -1.64 -14.09 50.76
CA SER A 71 -1.97 -14.77 52.03
C SER A 71 -3.34 -14.42 52.64
N GLY A 72 -4.12 -13.54 52.00
CA GLY A 72 -5.48 -13.20 52.45
C GLY A 72 -5.89 -11.74 52.32
N GLU A 73 -4.97 -10.84 51.94
CA GLU A 73 -5.29 -9.42 51.70
C GLU A 73 -4.50 -8.90 50.48
N PRO A 74 -5.06 -8.95 49.26
CA PRO A 74 -4.39 -8.51 48.03
C PRO A 74 -3.91 -7.05 48.06
N CYS A 75 -4.51 -6.24 48.94
CA CYS A 75 -4.22 -4.82 49.10
C CYS A 75 -3.05 -4.47 50.05
N SER A 76 -2.41 -5.47 50.66
CA SER A 76 -1.36 -5.26 51.68
C SER A 76 0.08 -5.32 51.13
N GLY A 77 0.26 -5.53 49.82
CA GLY A 77 1.57 -5.52 49.14
C GLY A 77 2.07 -4.11 48.79
N ALA A 78 3.37 -3.94 48.55
CA ALA A 78 3.95 -2.66 48.13
C ALA A 78 4.04 -2.57 46.59
N ALA A 79 3.53 -1.48 46.00
CA ALA A 79 3.61 -1.21 44.56
C ALA A 79 5.07 -1.19 44.04
N VAL A 80 5.30 -1.82 42.89
CA VAL A 80 6.65 -2.04 42.33
C VAL A 80 7.24 -0.79 41.65
N ASP A 81 6.47 0.31 41.55
CA ASP A 81 6.90 1.56 40.90
C ASP A 81 6.53 2.82 41.69
N SER A 82 6.55 2.79 43.02
CA SER A 82 6.34 4.00 43.86
C SER A 82 5.05 4.80 43.56
N THR A 83 4.04 4.19 42.92
CA THR A 83 2.73 4.80 42.78
C THR A 83 1.80 4.39 43.92
N THR A 84 0.97 5.32 44.38
CA THR A 84 -0.01 5.13 45.45
C THR A 84 -0.99 4.02 45.11
N PHE A 85 -1.37 3.26 46.15
CA PHE A 85 -2.28 2.12 46.09
C PHE A 85 -3.69 2.56 45.70
N ASP A 86 -3.96 2.62 44.40
CA ASP A 86 -5.29 2.51 43.83
C ASP A 86 -5.16 2.23 42.33
N ASN A 87 -6.03 1.38 41.81
CA ASN A 87 -6.40 1.31 40.38
C ASN A 87 -5.58 0.45 39.39
N ASN A 88 -4.88 -0.64 39.74
CA ASN A 88 -4.18 -1.45 38.71
C ASN A 88 -4.08 -2.96 38.98
N THR A 89 -5.17 -3.71 38.75
CA THR A 89 -5.08 -5.16 38.55
C THR A 89 -4.42 -5.42 37.18
N ARG A 90 -3.10 -5.60 37.18
CA ARG A 90 -2.28 -5.72 35.96
C ARG A 90 -1.79 -7.15 35.76
N VAL A 91 -2.47 -7.90 34.90
CA VAL A 91 -1.96 -9.14 34.29
C VAL A 91 -1.27 -8.75 32.99
N TYR A 92 -0.26 -7.90 33.08
CA TYR A 92 0.30 -7.24 31.92
C TYR A 92 1.75 -7.68 31.71
N SER A 93 2.08 -8.20 30.53
CA SER A 93 3.45 -8.64 30.21
C SER A 93 3.99 -9.72 31.18
N MET A 94 3.16 -10.70 31.53
CA MET A 94 3.46 -11.78 32.47
C MET A 94 3.68 -13.15 31.80
N ASP A 95 3.75 -13.20 30.46
CA ASP A 95 3.81 -14.44 29.67
C ASP A 95 2.66 -15.41 29.98
N ALA A 96 1.51 -14.89 30.44
CA ALA A 96 0.33 -15.69 30.72
C ALA A 96 -0.16 -16.41 29.45
N VAL A 97 -0.36 -17.72 29.54
CA VAL A 97 -0.81 -18.58 28.44
C VAL A 97 -2.17 -19.20 28.77
N GLY A 98 -2.98 -19.51 27.75
CA GLY A 98 -4.25 -20.23 27.92
C GLY A 98 -5.49 -19.32 27.86
N LEU A 99 -6.64 -19.81 28.34
CA LEU A 99 -7.92 -19.10 28.29
C LEU A 99 -8.01 -18.03 29.40
N ILE A 100 -8.95 -17.08 29.27
CA ILE A 100 -9.31 -16.20 30.39
C ILE A 100 -10.20 -17.00 31.37
N PRO A 101 -9.87 -17.09 32.66
CA PRO A 101 -10.66 -17.84 33.63
C PRO A 101 -12.04 -17.20 33.84
N GLU A 102 -13.11 -18.01 33.84
CA GLU A 102 -14.50 -17.54 33.99
C GLU A 102 -14.75 -16.74 35.28
N GLY A 103 -13.99 -17.05 36.35
CA GLY A 103 -14.07 -16.32 37.61
C GLY A 103 -13.72 -14.84 37.50
N LEU A 104 -12.96 -14.41 36.48
CA LEU A 104 -12.61 -12.99 36.30
C LEU A 104 -13.86 -12.10 36.13
N TRP A 105 -14.92 -12.65 35.55
CA TRP A 105 -16.16 -11.91 35.27
C TRP A 105 -17.01 -11.70 36.51
N THR A 106 -16.75 -12.43 37.60
CA THR A 106 -17.45 -12.25 38.87
C THR A 106 -16.93 -11.05 39.67
N LEU A 107 -15.83 -10.41 39.24
CA LEU A 107 -15.23 -9.24 39.89
C LEU A 107 -15.94 -7.93 39.48
N VAL A 108 -17.25 -7.81 39.75
CA VAL A 108 -18.10 -6.74 39.22
C VAL A 108 -17.73 -5.31 39.65
N TYR A 109 -16.96 -5.17 40.74
CA TYR A 109 -16.46 -3.88 41.23
C TYR A 109 -15.16 -3.43 40.56
N LEU A 110 -14.63 -4.22 39.63
CA LEU A 110 -13.37 -3.95 38.97
C LEU A 110 -13.47 -2.67 38.13
N THR A 111 -12.65 -1.68 38.48
CA THR A 111 -12.57 -0.40 37.77
C THR A 111 -11.53 -0.42 36.67
N ASN A 112 -10.41 -1.14 36.83
CA ASN A 112 -9.34 -1.19 35.85
C ASN A 112 -8.87 -2.64 35.63
N LEU A 113 -8.90 -3.11 34.39
CA LEU A 113 -8.45 -4.43 33.98
C LEU A 113 -7.47 -4.32 32.82
N THR A 114 -6.23 -4.75 33.03
CA THR A 114 -5.28 -4.93 31.92
C THR A 114 -4.73 -6.35 31.89
N MET A 115 -4.94 -7.02 30.76
CA MET A 115 -4.46 -8.36 30.44
C MET A 115 -3.55 -8.36 29.20
N GLY A 116 -3.12 -7.18 28.75
CA GLY A 116 -2.39 -7.02 27.51
C GLY A 116 -0.96 -7.55 27.56
N ILE A 117 -0.40 -7.87 26.38
CA ILE A 117 0.98 -8.36 26.21
C ILE A 117 1.19 -9.72 26.88
N ASN A 118 0.34 -10.70 26.59
CA ASN A 118 0.53 -12.09 27.01
C ASN A 118 0.32 -13.03 25.81
N ALA A 119 0.10 -14.31 26.06
CA ALA A 119 -0.24 -15.34 25.08
C ALA A 119 -1.61 -15.98 25.41
N LEU A 120 -2.53 -15.17 25.96
CA LEU A 120 -3.90 -15.58 26.26
C LEU A 120 -4.65 -15.86 24.95
N SER A 121 -5.49 -16.87 24.92
CA SER A 121 -6.14 -17.40 23.72
C SER A 121 -7.61 -17.72 23.96
N GLY A 122 -8.35 -18.07 22.90
CA GLY A 122 -9.80 -18.28 22.95
C GLY A 122 -10.60 -17.02 22.63
N GLU A 123 -11.92 -17.14 22.64
CA GLU A 123 -12.82 -16.03 22.32
C GLU A 123 -12.96 -15.07 23.51
N LEU A 124 -13.21 -13.80 23.23
CA LEU A 124 -13.57 -12.84 24.28
C LEU A 124 -14.98 -13.17 24.78
N PRO A 125 -15.19 -13.43 26.07
CA PRO A 125 -16.49 -13.84 26.58
C PRO A 125 -17.48 -12.66 26.67
N PRO A 126 -18.75 -12.85 26.28
CA PRO A 126 -19.83 -11.86 26.48
C PRO A 126 -19.96 -11.37 27.92
N GLU A 127 -19.60 -12.21 28.89
CA GLU A 127 -19.62 -11.94 30.34
C GLU A 127 -18.74 -10.76 30.73
N LEU A 128 -17.75 -10.38 29.90
CA LEU A 128 -16.96 -9.16 30.09
C LEU A 128 -17.84 -7.90 30.16
N GLY A 129 -19.00 -7.91 29.50
CA GLY A 129 -19.99 -6.83 29.58
C GLY A 129 -20.66 -6.68 30.94
N GLN A 130 -20.48 -7.62 31.88
CA GLN A 130 -21.01 -7.57 33.25
C GLN A 130 -20.21 -6.65 34.18
N LEU A 131 -18.97 -6.29 33.80
CA LEU A 131 -18.08 -5.42 34.58
C LEU A 131 -18.47 -3.93 34.45
N SER A 132 -19.69 -3.56 34.84
CA SER A 132 -20.27 -2.24 34.54
C SER A 132 -19.52 -1.04 35.15
N ASP A 133 -18.69 -1.28 36.17
CA ASP A 133 -17.87 -0.26 36.84
C ASP A 133 -16.49 -0.05 36.21
N LEU A 134 -16.18 -0.81 35.17
CA LEU A 134 -14.91 -0.76 34.48
C LEU A 134 -14.74 0.59 33.76
N ARG A 135 -13.65 1.28 34.10
CA ARG A 135 -13.16 2.54 33.55
C ARG A 135 -12.02 2.32 32.56
N LEU A 136 -11.17 1.32 32.80
CA LEU A 136 -10.08 0.97 31.90
C LEU A 136 -10.12 -0.51 31.56
N LEU A 137 -10.14 -0.83 30.26
CA LEU A 137 -10.00 -2.20 29.74
C LEU A 137 -8.85 -2.27 28.74
N GLY A 138 -7.84 -3.09 29.00
CA GLY A 138 -6.70 -3.31 28.11
C GLY A 138 -6.45 -4.78 27.84
N ILE A 139 -6.73 -5.26 26.63
CA ILE A 139 -6.65 -6.70 26.27
C ILE A 139 -5.75 -6.98 25.04
N GLY A 140 -5.13 -5.95 24.46
CA GLY A 140 -4.29 -6.05 23.26
C GLY A 140 -3.02 -6.90 23.41
N THR A 141 -2.40 -7.30 22.30
CA THR A 141 -1.19 -8.17 22.28
C THR A 141 -1.41 -9.50 23.02
N ASN A 142 -2.36 -10.29 22.54
CA ASN A 142 -2.68 -11.65 22.99
C ASN A 142 -3.01 -12.51 21.75
N ASN A 143 -3.32 -13.79 21.96
CA ASN A 143 -3.70 -14.77 20.94
C ASN A 143 -5.23 -15.07 20.92
N PHE A 144 -6.07 -14.08 21.26
CA PHE A 144 -7.53 -14.21 21.24
C PHE A 144 -8.06 -14.41 19.80
N ASN A 145 -9.15 -15.16 19.65
CA ASN A 145 -9.86 -15.40 18.39
C ASN A 145 -11.37 -15.06 18.53
N GLY A 146 -12.19 -15.36 17.52
CA GLY A 146 -13.64 -15.07 17.56
C GLY A 146 -14.00 -13.59 17.42
N SER A 147 -15.27 -13.21 17.52
CA SER A 147 -15.72 -11.81 17.38
C SER A 147 -15.64 -11.02 18.69
N VAL A 148 -15.54 -9.68 18.61
CA VAL A 148 -15.73 -8.81 19.78
C VAL A 148 -17.20 -8.88 20.25
N PRO A 149 -17.47 -9.27 21.51
CA PRO A 149 -18.84 -9.36 22.00
C PRO A 149 -19.58 -8.02 21.96
N SER A 150 -20.85 -8.05 21.54
CA SER A 150 -21.70 -6.85 21.50
C SER A 150 -22.02 -6.30 22.90
N GLU A 151 -21.87 -7.16 23.90
CA GLU A 151 -22.07 -6.95 25.33
C GLU A 151 -21.05 -5.99 25.93
N LEU A 152 -19.89 -5.77 25.28
CA LEU A 152 -18.97 -4.67 25.65
C LEU A 152 -19.64 -3.30 25.60
N GLY A 153 -20.70 -3.15 24.79
CA GLY A 153 -21.54 -1.95 24.78
C GLY A 153 -22.26 -1.67 26.10
N ASN A 154 -22.27 -2.60 27.06
CA ASN A 154 -22.84 -2.42 28.39
C ASN A 154 -21.90 -1.69 29.38
N LEU A 155 -20.62 -1.52 29.04
CA LEU A 155 -19.60 -0.88 29.88
C LEU A 155 -19.74 0.65 29.87
N ARG A 156 -20.81 1.18 30.47
CA ARG A 156 -21.18 2.61 30.42
C ARG A 156 -20.22 3.55 31.14
N ARG A 157 -19.38 3.03 32.04
CA ARG A 157 -18.38 3.79 32.81
C ARG A 157 -16.97 3.71 32.20
N LEU A 158 -16.82 3.02 31.08
CA LEU A 158 -15.54 2.86 30.42
C LEU A 158 -15.06 4.23 29.93
N GLN A 159 -13.85 4.61 30.34
CA GLN A 159 -13.18 5.87 29.98
C GLN A 159 -12.07 5.61 28.97
N GLN A 160 -11.38 4.47 29.12
CA GLN A 160 -10.26 4.08 28.30
C GLN A 160 -10.41 2.63 27.86
N LEU A 161 -10.68 2.43 26.56
CA LEU A 161 -10.60 1.12 25.93
C LEU A 161 -9.28 1.02 25.19
N ALA A 162 -8.28 0.38 25.81
CA ALA A 162 -7.05 -0.02 25.15
C ALA A 162 -7.26 -1.36 24.41
N TYR A 163 -8.22 -1.33 23.48
CA TYR A 163 -8.37 -2.35 22.45
C TYR A 163 -7.42 -1.95 21.30
N LEU A 164 -6.82 -2.92 20.62
CA LEU A 164 -6.20 -2.72 19.30
C LEU A 164 -4.76 -2.17 19.37
N TYR A 165 -3.88 -3.02 19.89
CA TYR A 165 -2.61 -3.30 19.24
C TYR A 165 -2.70 -4.79 18.86
N THR A 166 -3.37 -5.09 17.75
CA THR A 166 -3.48 -6.47 17.24
C THR A 166 -2.12 -6.85 16.67
N MET A 167 -1.34 -7.54 17.50
CA MET A 167 -0.05 -8.09 17.14
C MET A 167 -0.28 -9.49 16.59
N SER A 168 -0.07 -9.67 15.28
CA SER A 168 0.01 -10.96 14.59
C SER A 168 -1.13 -11.95 14.85
N LEU A 169 -2.07 -12.06 13.92
CA LEU A 169 -2.77 -13.32 13.69
C LEU A 169 -2.47 -13.80 12.28
N ASN A 170 -1.38 -14.56 12.16
CA ASN A 170 -1.32 -15.62 11.16
C ASN A 170 -2.42 -16.63 11.54
N LYS A 171 -3.62 -16.41 10.97
CA LYS A 171 -4.91 -17.13 11.04
C LYS A 171 -6.06 -16.23 11.50
N SER A 172 -6.78 -15.73 10.50
CA SER A 172 -8.22 -15.45 10.48
C SER A 172 -8.84 -14.78 11.72
N PHE A 173 -8.84 -13.44 11.72
CA PHE A 173 -10.07 -12.70 12.04
C PHE A 173 -10.83 -12.52 10.72
N SER A 174 -11.48 -13.59 10.26
CA SER A 174 -12.46 -13.48 9.17
C SER A 174 -13.81 -13.17 9.81
N TYR A 175 -14.21 -11.90 9.86
CA TYR A 175 -15.63 -11.53 9.97
C TYR A 175 -15.84 -10.07 9.57
N ILE A 176 -15.82 -9.84 8.26
CA ILE A 176 -16.84 -9.00 7.62
C ILE A 176 -17.33 -9.85 6.45
N ASP A 177 -18.19 -10.82 6.78
CA ASP A 177 -19.04 -11.42 5.78
C ASP A 177 -20.14 -10.40 5.47
N SER A 178 -20.45 -10.28 4.19
CA SER A 178 -21.48 -9.44 3.55
C SER A 178 -22.92 -9.77 3.98
N SER A 179 -23.10 -10.38 5.15
CA SER A 179 -24.35 -10.88 5.71
C SER A 179 -24.63 -10.20 7.05
N GLY A 180 -24.92 -8.89 7.07
CA GLY A 180 -25.76 -8.26 8.09
C GLY A 180 -25.35 -8.31 9.59
N VAL A 181 -24.17 -8.83 9.98
CA VAL A 181 -23.74 -8.92 11.40
C VAL A 181 -22.54 -8.01 11.71
N GLY A 182 -22.43 -6.87 11.02
CA GLY A 182 -21.61 -5.73 11.45
C GLY A 182 -22.21 -4.95 12.65
N GLY A 183 -23.33 -5.42 13.19
CA GLY A 183 -24.10 -4.74 14.24
C GLY A 183 -23.38 -4.66 15.59
N GLY A 184 -22.54 -5.63 15.95
CA GLY A 184 -21.91 -5.70 17.29
C GLY A 184 -20.94 -4.55 17.57
N LEU A 185 -19.95 -4.36 16.70
CA LEU A 185 -18.98 -3.26 16.83
C LEU A 185 -19.64 -1.90 16.58
N ARG A 186 -20.52 -1.80 15.57
CA ARG A 186 -21.23 -0.56 15.25
C ARG A 186 -22.17 -0.13 16.39
N ALA A 187 -22.89 -1.07 17.02
CA ALA A 187 -23.72 -0.80 18.20
C ALA A 187 -22.89 -0.52 19.46
N THR A 188 -21.74 -1.17 19.63
CA THR A 188 -20.82 -0.92 20.76
C THR A 188 -20.20 0.47 20.66
N LEU A 189 -19.65 0.83 19.50
CA LEU A 189 -19.08 2.16 19.25
C LEU A 189 -20.16 3.26 19.30
N SER A 190 -21.35 2.99 18.77
CA SER A 190 -22.49 3.92 18.82
C SER A 190 -22.99 4.18 20.24
N LYS A 191 -22.96 3.19 21.15
CA LYS A 191 -23.37 3.36 22.55
C LYS A 191 -22.30 3.99 23.44
N LEU A 192 -21.02 3.84 23.08
CA LEU A 192 -19.88 4.46 23.78
C LEU A 192 -19.67 5.95 23.41
N LEU A 193 -20.44 6.49 22.44
CA LEU A 193 -20.43 7.90 22.00
C LEU A 193 -20.73 8.93 23.11
N GLY A 194 -21.16 8.51 24.31
CA GLY A 194 -21.31 9.38 25.48
C GLY A 194 -20.01 9.63 26.26
N CYS A 195 -18.90 8.96 25.92
CA CYS A 195 -17.67 9.03 26.69
C CYS A 195 -16.61 9.87 25.97
N TYR A 196 -16.32 11.04 26.53
CA TYR A 196 -15.37 12.05 26.02
C TYR A 196 -13.92 11.54 25.85
N GLU A 197 -13.58 10.35 26.36
CA GLU A 197 -12.21 9.78 26.30
C GLU A 197 -12.11 8.41 25.56
N CYS A 198 -13.22 7.69 25.36
CA CYS A 198 -13.18 6.27 24.95
C CYS A 198 -12.62 6.01 23.54
N CYS A 199 -12.80 6.95 22.61
CA CYS A 199 -12.41 6.77 21.20
C CYS A 199 -11.12 7.51 20.84
N ARG A 200 -10.14 7.58 21.76
CA ARG A 200 -8.86 8.23 21.44
C ARG A 200 -7.99 7.43 20.47
N ARG A 201 -8.25 6.13 20.24
CA ARG A 201 -7.49 5.28 19.31
C ARG A 201 -8.28 4.03 18.90
N ILE A 202 -8.50 3.83 17.60
CA ILE A 202 -9.02 2.58 17.00
C ILE A 202 -7.92 1.97 16.11
N SER A 203 -7.65 0.66 16.21
CA SER A 203 -6.86 -0.14 15.23
C SER A 203 -7.55 -1.49 14.88
N GLY A 204 -6.98 -2.35 14.05
CA GLY A 204 -7.41 -3.77 13.91
C GLY A 204 -8.80 -4.06 13.30
N LEU A 205 -9.33 -3.21 12.42
CA LEU A 205 -10.55 -3.50 11.66
C LEU A 205 -10.19 -4.13 10.31
N SER A 206 -10.21 -5.47 10.22
CA SER A 206 -9.82 -6.15 8.98
C SER A 206 -10.98 -6.37 8.01
N ASN A 207 -10.72 -6.23 6.71
CA ASN A 207 -11.61 -6.55 5.58
C ASN A 207 -12.91 -5.70 5.49
N GLY A 208 -12.80 -4.36 5.46
CA GLY A 208 -13.98 -3.48 5.35
C GLY A 208 -13.70 -2.14 4.64
N THR A 209 -14.71 -1.27 4.63
CA THR A 209 -14.63 0.13 4.17
C THR A 209 -14.53 1.10 5.35
N LEU A 210 -14.21 2.37 5.09
CA LEU A 210 -14.07 3.42 6.10
C LEU A 210 -15.38 4.12 6.48
N ASP A 211 -16.53 3.62 6.02
CA ASP A 211 -17.84 4.28 6.17
C ASP A 211 -18.28 4.48 7.63
N PHE A 212 -17.80 3.61 8.53
CA PHE A 212 -18.11 3.69 9.96
C PHE A 212 -17.53 4.96 10.63
N ILE A 213 -16.54 5.62 10.02
CA ILE A 213 -15.89 6.81 10.58
C ILE A 213 -16.84 7.99 10.59
N LYS A 214 -17.83 8.03 9.69
CA LYS A 214 -18.79 9.14 9.56
C LYS A 214 -19.42 9.55 10.90
N ASP A 215 -19.73 8.57 11.75
CA ASP A 215 -20.43 8.78 13.02
C ASP A 215 -19.48 9.12 14.19
N LEU A 216 -18.16 9.11 13.99
CA LEU A 216 -17.13 9.22 15.04
C LEU A 216 -16.54 10.63 15.18
N LYS A 217 -17.38 11.65 15.36
CA LYS A 217 -16.96 13.07 15.35
C LYS A 217 -15.95 13.49 16.44
N SER A 218 -15.84 12.73 17.52
CA SER A 218 -14.89 13.01 18.62
C SER A 218 -13.49 12.41 18.42
N LEU A 219 -13.22 11.80 17.26
CA LEU A 219 -11.99 11.06 17.00
C LEU A 219 -10.74 11.96 17.05
N GLY A 220 -9.81 11.63 17.95
CA GLY A 220 -8.56 12.36 18.13
C GLY A 220 -7.35 11.75 17.42
N VAL A 221 -7.24 10.41 17.45
CA VAL A 221 -6.20 9.65 16.74
C VAL A 221 -6.83 8.40 16.16
N LEU A 222 -6.57 8.14 14.87
CA LEU A 222 -7.02 6.93 14.18
C LEU A 222 -5.82 6.22 13.56
N VAL A 223 -5.63 4.95 13.89
CA VAL A 223 -4.51 4.15 13.37
C VAL A 223 -5.06 2.81 12.87
N LEU A 224 -5.42 2.73 11.60
CA LEU A 224 -5.93 1.53 10.93
C LEU A 224 -4.92 0.96 9.93
N ARG A 225 -3.62 1.07 10.19
CA ARG A 225 -2.60 0.48 9.32
C ARG A 225 -2.62 -1.05 9.27
N ASN A 226 -2.24 -1.63 8.13
CA ASN A 226 -2.09 -3.09 7.94
C ASN A 226 -3.38 -3.88 8.24
N ASN A 227 -4.52 -3.41 7.73
CA ASN A 227 -5.82 -4.01 8.01
C ASN A 227 -6.58 -4.48 6.75
N LYS A 228 -5.97 -4.46 5.57
CA LYS A 228 -6.66 -4.86 4.32
C LYS A 228 -7.98 -4.11 4.12
N ILE A 229 -8.02 -2.83 4.51
CA ILE A 229 -9.17 -1.96 4.32
C ILE A 229 -9.19 -1.53 2.85
N SER A 230 -10.34 -1.61 2.20
CA SER A 230 -10.49 -1.29 0.78
C SER A 230 -11.52 -0.18 0.55
N GLY A 231 -11.56 0.36 -0.67
CA GLY A 231 -12.44 1.45 -1.05
C GLY A 231 -11.81 2.83 -0.83
N SER A 232 -12.61 3.89 -0.99
CA SER A 232 -12.14 5.28 -0.92
C SER A 232 -12.13 5.84 0.49
N ILE A 233 -11.26 6.82 0.74
CA ILE A 233 -11.33 7.64 1.95
C ILE A 233 -12.60 8.52 1.87
N PRO A 234 -13.55 8.43 2.82
CA PRO A 234 -14.79 9.20 2.75
C PRO A 234 -14.55 10.70 2.82
N THR A 235 -15.29 11.48 2.03
CA THR A 235 -15.18 12.95 2.01
C THR A 235 -15.54 13.59 3.36
N ASP A 236 -16.47 12.96 4.11
CA ASP A 236 -16.91 13.36 5.44
C ASP A 236 -15.76 13.33 6.49
N ILE A 237 -14.59 12.77 6.16
CA ILE A 237 -13.41 12.82 7.03
C ILE A 237 -12.99 14.26 7.33
N GLY A 238 -13.30 15.22 6.45
CA GLY A 238 -13.08 16.65 6.65
C GLY A 238 -13.85 17.28 7.82
N GLU A 239 -14.86 16.59 8.37
CA GLU A 239 -15.65 17.05 9.52
C GLU A 239 -15.03 16.66 10.89
N HIS A 240 -13.92 15.91 10.89
CA HIS A 240 -13.28 15.41 12.12
C HIS A 240 -12.30 16.43 12.70
N HIS A 241 -12.83 17.54 13.23
CA HIS A 241 -12.03 18.68 13.67
C HIS A 241 -11.06 18.41 14.84
N ASN A 242 -11.24 17.32 15.58
CA ASN A 242 -10.36 16.90 16.68
C ASN A 242 -9.23 15.97 16.23
N LEU A 243 -9.21 15.54 14.96
CA LEU A 243 -8.27 14.54 14.48
C LEU A 243 -6.86 15.14 14.39
N THR A 244 -5.94 14.61 15.19
CA THR A 244 -4.53 15.01 15.26
C THR A 244 -3.60 14.08 14.50
N ARG A 245 -3.98 12.80 14.38
CA ARG A 245 -3.23 11.77 13.66
C ARG A 245 -4.17 10.82 12.95
N LEU A 246 -3.90 10.59 11.67
CA LEU A 246 -4.53 9.58 10.83
C LEU A 246 -3.46 8.68 10.22
N ASP A 247 -3.56 7.39 10.46
CA ASP A 247 -2.67 6.39 9.91
C ASP A 247 -3.48 5.26 9.27
N LEU A 248 -3.59 5.30 7.94
CA LEU A 248 -4.28 4.34 7.08
C LEU A 248 -3.29 3.60 6.17
N SER A 249 -1.99 3.63 6.51
CA SER A 249 -0.93 3.05 5.70
C SER A 249 -1.04 1.52 5.58
N PHE A 250 -0.52 0.94 4.50
CA PHE A 250 -0.53 -0.52 4.27
C PHE A 250 -1.95 -1.11 4.25
N ASN A 251 -2.81 -0.55 3.41
CA ASN A 251 -4.16 -1.06 3.15
C ASN A 251 -4.38 -1.16 1.62
N ASP A 252 -5.61 -1.46 1.21
CA ASP A 252 -6.03 -1.58 -0.18
C ASP A 252 -6.94 -0.39 -0.59
N LEU A 253 -6.70 0.80 0.01
CA LEU A 253 -7.50 1.99 -0.25
C LEU A 253 -7.23 2.53 -1.66
N ASN A 254 -8.27 3.06 -2.31
CA ASN A 254 -8.21 3.58 -3.67
C ASN A 254 -8.94 4.93 -3.82
N GLY A 255 -8.90 5.50 -5.02
CA GLY A 255 -9.53 6.79 -5.31
C GLY A 255 -8.70 8.00 -4.82
N GLU A 256 -9.31 9.18 -4.91
CA GLU A 256 -8.64 10.44 -4.60
C GLU A 256 -8.54 10.71 -3.09
N ILE A 257 -7.52 11.47 -2.69
CA ILE A 257 -7.40 11.97 -1.33
C ILE A 257 -8.36 13.16 -1.13
N PRO A 258 -9.34 13.09 -0.20
CA PRO A 258 -10.30 14.17 -0.02
C PRO A 258 -9.62 15.48 0.41
N ARG A 259 -9.92 16.59 -0.28
CA ARG A 259 -9.36 17.92 0.04
C ARG A 259 -9.65 18.35 1.48
N GLY A 260 -10.82 17.97 2.02
CA GLY A 260 -11.20 18.24 3.41
C GLY A 260 -10.21 17.68 4.44
N LEU A 261 -9.53 16.57 4.13
CA LEU A 261 -8.53 15.96 5.01
C LEU A 261 -7.30 16.85 5.19
N PHE A 262 -6.86 17.54 4.13
CA PHE A 262 -5.71 18.45 4.17
C PHE A 262 -6.04 19.78 4.86
N ASN A 263 -7.33 20.10 5.01
CA ASN A 263 -7.81 21.33 5.65
C ASN A 263 -8.09 21.19 7.16
N LEU A 264 -7.92 20.00 7.74
CA LEU A 264 -8.15 19.79 9.17
C LEU A 264 -7.17 20.61 10.02
N SER A 265 -7.71 21.44 10.92
CA SER A 265 -6.93 22.42 11.69
C SER A 265 -6.02 21.79 12.74
N GLN A 266 -6.31 20.57 13.22
CA GLN A 266 -5.51 19.88 14.24
C GLN A 266 -4.64 18.74 13.70
N LEU A 267 -4.83 18.33 12.45
CA LEU A 267 -4.16 17.16 11.89
C LEU A 267 -2.67 17.44 11.69
N SER A 268 -1.80 16.70 12.39
CA SER A 268 -0.35 16.88 12.36
C SER A 268 0.39 15.73 11.67
N PHE A 269 -0.19 14.53 11.74
CA PHE A 269 0.37 13.31 11.18
C PHE A 269 -0.63 12.63 10.24
N LEU A 270 -0.24 12.47 8.99
CA LEU A 270 -1.03 11.79 7.96
C LEU A 270 -0.17 10.70 7.30
N PHE A 271 -0.55 9.43 7.52
CA PHE A 271 0.11 8.29 6.89
C PHE A 271 -0.90 7.56 5.99
N LEU A 272 -0.68 7.66 4.69
CA LEU A 272 -1.49 7.03 3.64
C LEU A 272 -0.63 6.12 2.75
N GLY A 273 0.63 5.90 3.11
CA GLY A 273 1.56 5.16 2.26
C GLY A 273 1.17 3.69 2.08
N ASN A 274 1.59 3.11 0.96
CA ASN A 274 1.37 1.70 0.61
C ASN A 274 -0.13 1.37 0.48
N ASN A 275 -0.81 2.08 -0.43
CA ASN A 275 -2.20 1.91 -0.84
C ASN A 275 -2.28 2.01 -2.39
N SER A 276 -3.48 2.13 -2.96
CA SER A 276 -3.75 2.37 -4.39
C SER A 276 -4.42 3.73 -4.63
N LEU A 277 -4.08 4.75 -3.82
CA LEU A 277 -4.66 6.09 -3.94
C LEU A 277 -4.16 6.78 -5.21
N ASN A 278 -5.04 7.49 -5.91
CA ASN A 278 -4.75 8.14 -7.19
C ASN A 278 -5.20 9.62 -7.18
N GLY A 279 -5.10 10.28 -8.34
CA GLY A 279 -5.39 11.72 -8.46
C GLY A 279 -4.21 12.61 -8.05
N ILE A 280 -4.50 13.86 -7.70
CA ILE A 280 -3.49 14.90 -7.39
C ILE A 280 -3.41 15.20 -5.88
N LEU A 281 -2.26 15.71 -5.43
CA LEU A 281 -2.16 16.27 -4.08
C LEU A 281 -2.93 17.60 -3.99
N PRO A 282 -3.67 17.87 -2.89
CA PRO A 282 -4.33 19.15 -2.70
C PRO A 282 -3.35 20.34 -2.72
N ASP A 283 -3.71 21.41 -3.44
CA ASP A 283 -2.89 22.62 -3.57
C ASP A 283 -2.68 23.38 -2.26
N VAL A 284 -3.59 23.17 -1.30
CA VAL A 284 -3.61 23.83 0.00
C VAL A 284 -3.60 22.77 1.10
N LYS A 285 -2.87 23.07 2.18
CA LYS A 285 -2.90 22.29 3.42
C LYS A 285 -2.98 23.19 4.64
N SER A 286 -3.47 22.65 5.74
CA SER A 286 -3.41 23.26 7.06
C SER A 286 -1.96 23.47 7.52
N ALA A 287 -1.73 24.53 8.30
CA ALA A 287 -0.44 24.81 8.91
C ALA A 287 -0.05 23.80 10.00
N SER A 288 -0.99 23.06 10.58
CA SER A 288 -0.69 22.01 11.57
C SER A 288 -0.14 20.73 10.94
N LEU A 289 -0.43 20.50 9.65
CA LEU A 289 -0.02 19.29 8.93
C LEU A 289 1.47 19.39 8.54
N ARG A 290 2.30 18.65 9.29
CA ARG A 290 3.77 18.69 9.21
C ARG A 290 4.41 17.35 8.84
N ASN A 291 3.69 16.24 8.97
CA ASN A 291 4.19 14.91 8.66
C ASN A 291 3.22 14.22 7.71
N ILE A 292 3.65 14.05 6.46
CA ILE A 292 2.81 13.50 5.39
C ILE A 292 3.56 12.35 4.73
N ASP A 293 2.98 11.17 4.76
CA ASP A 293 3.43 10.02 3.99
C ASP A 293 2.32 9.61 3.01
N VAL A 294 2.64 9.69 1.73
CA VAL A 294 1.81 9.20 0.63
C VAL A 294 2.62 8.27 -0.28
N SER A 295 3.74 7.75 0.21
CA SER A 295 4.62 6.88 -0.58
C SER A 295 3.90 5.59 -1.01
N TYR A 296 4.33 4.96 -2.10
CA TYR A 296 3.73 3.72 -2.60
C TYR A 296 2.23 3.86 -2.86
N ASN A 297 1.89 4.79 -3.74
CA ASN A 297 0.53 5.02 -4.25
C ASN A 297 0.61 5.29 -5.77
N GLU A 298 -0.49 5.72 -6.37
CA GLU A 298 -0.64 6.05 -7.79
C GLU A 298 -0.89 7.56 -8.01
N LEU A 299 -0.52 8.41 -7.06
CA LEU A 299 -0.74 9.85 -7.13
C LEU A 299 0.08 10.48 -8.26
N SER A 300 -0.50 11.45 -8.97
CA SER A 300 0.09 12.06 -10.16
C SER A 300 -0.09 13.58 -10.16
N GLY A 301 0.34 14.24 -11.23
CA GLY A 301 0.24 15.69 -11.40
C GLY A 301 1.45 16.46 -10.88
N THR A 302 1.30 17.79 -10.82
CA THR A 302 2.35 18.71 -10.37
C THR A 302 2.41 18.79 -8.85
N LEU A 303 3.61 18.89 -8.30
CA LEU A 303 3.81 19.04 -6.86
C LEU A 303 3.33 20.42 -6.37
N PRO A 304 2.48 20.50 -5.34
CA PRO A 304 2.07 21.76 -4.74
C PRO A 304 3.23 22.57 -4.15
N SER A 305 3.08 23.88 -4.04
CA SER A 305 4.13 24.79 -3.54
C SER A 305 4.57 24.46 -2.11
N TRP A 306 3.67 23.94 -1.28
CA TRP A 306 3.94 23.58 0.11
C TRP A 306 4.92 22.42 0.28
N VAL A 307 5.21 21.64 -0.77
CA VAL A 307 6.16 20.51 -0.74
C VAL A 307 7.56 20.96 -0.30
N ASN A 308 7.91 22.23 -0.53
CA ASN A 308 9.19 22.83 -0.17
C ASN A 308 9.16 23.61 1.15
N GLU A 309 8.07 23.53 1.94
CA GLU A 309 8.00 24.20 3.24
C GLU A 309 9.11 23.71 4.21
N ALA A 310 9.69 24.66 4.94
CA ALA A 310 10.61 24.35 6.02
C ALA A 310 9.91 23.56 7.13
N ASN A 311 10.62 22.61 7.75
CA ASN A 311 10.11 21.73 8.80
C ASN A 311 8.98 20.77 8.38
N LEU A 312 8.75 20.57 7.07
CA LEU A 312 7.85 19.56 6.55
C LEU A 312 8.57 18.21 6.39
N GLN A 313 8.12 17.20 7.12
CA GLN A 313 8.50 15.81 6.88
C GLN A 313 7.55 15.23 5.83
N LEU A 314 8.10 14.85 4.69
CA LEU A 314 7.32 14.41 3.54
C LEU A 314 7.95 13.17 2.91
N ASN A 315 7.10 12.18 2.63
CA ASN A 315 7.47 10.99 1.87
C ASN A 315 6.56 10.82 0.65
N LEU A 316 7.15 10.97 -0.55
CA LEU A 316 6.48 10.89 -1.85
C LEU A 316 6.95 9.69 -2.69
N VAL A 317 7.85 8.87 -2.15
CA VAL A 317 8.53 7.79 -2.86
C VAL A 317 7.53 6.86 -3.53
N VAL A 318 7.79 6.44 -4.77
CA VAL A 318 6.93 5.54 -5.56
C VAL A 318 5.50 6.07 -5.69
N ASN A 319 5.35 7.07 -6.58
CA ASN A 319 4.10 7.66 -7.08
C ASN A 319 4.28 7.91 -8.60
N ASN A 320 3.46 8.75 -9.22
CA ASN A 320 3.48 9.11 -10.64
C ASN A 320 3.53 10.66 -10.86
N PHE A 321 4.22 11.41 -9.99
CA PHE A 321 4.29 12.88 -10.09
C PHE A 321 5.15 13.36 -11.27
N THR A 322 4.72 14.44 -11.93
CA THR A 322 5.50 15.09 -13.00
C THR A 322 6.44 16.13 -12.41
N LEU A 323 7.75 15.96 -12.62
CA LEU A 323 8.77 16.93 -12.23
C LEU A 323 9.24 17.67 -13.49
N GLY A 324 9.27 19.01 -13.43
CA GLY A 324 9.86 19.82 -14.50
C GLY A 324 11.33 19.45 -14.71
N ASP A 325 11.74 19.42 -15.98
CA ASP A 325 13.05 18.97 -16.50
C ASP A 325 14.21 19.16 -15.52
N SER A 326 14.56 18.09 -14.79
CA SER A 326 15.83 17.97 -14.09
C SER A 326 16.66 16.92 -14.81
N GLY A 327 17.75 17.39 -15.43
CA GLY A 327 18.45 16.67 -16.48
C GLY A 327 18.85 15.23 -16.16
N ASN A 328 18.70 14.37 -17.17
CA ASN A 328 19.23 13.02 -17.25
C ASN A 328 20.71 12.99 -16.87
N SER A 329 20.95 12.68 -15.61
CA SER A 329 22.24 12.24 -15.11
C SER A 329 22.02 10.76 -14.82
N GLY A 330 22.46 9.91 -15.75
CA GLY A 330 22.25 8.46 -15.66
C GLY A 330 22.75 7.90 -14.33
N LEU A 331 22.11 6.82 -13.89
CA LEU A 331 22.55 6.10 -12.70
C LEU A 331 24.00 5.62 -12.87
N PRO A 332 24.86 5.76 -11.86
CA PRO A 332 26.15 5.10 -11.88
C PRO A 332 25.96 3.58 -12.00
N SER A 333 26.89 2.90 -12.67
CA SER A 333 26.86 1.44 -12.80
C SER A 333 27.78 0.84 -11.74
N ASP A 334 27.17 0.20 -10.77
CA ASP A 334 27.79 -0.23 -9.54
C ASP A 334 27.66 -1.74 -9.36
N SER A 335 28.75 -2.41 -8.95
CA SER A 335 28.76 -3.87 -8.89
C SER A 335 28.35 -4.44 -7.54
N ASP A 336 28.53 -3.71 -6.44
CA ASP A 336 28.11 -4.09 -5.09
C ASP A 336 27.81 -2.83 -4.25
N PHE A 337 27.21 -3.01 -3.08
CA PHE A 337 27.13 -1.95 -2.07
C PHE A 337 27.07 -2.52 -0.65
N GLY A 338 27.51 -1.72 0.31
CA GLY A 338 27.33 -1.96 1.75
C GLY A 338 26.83 -0.68 2.43
N ILE A 339 26.02 -0.81 3.48
CA ILE A 339 25.50 0.30 4.27
C ILE A 339 25.72 -0.03 5.75
N ASN A 340 26.25 0.91 6.52
CA ASN A 340 26.29 0.85 7.98
C ASN A 340 25.10 1.65 8.55
N CYS A 341 24.01 0.95 8.84
CA CYS A 341 22.71 1.53 9.16
C CYS A 341 22.77 2.32 10.49
N GLY A 342 22.56 3.63 10.43
CA GLY A 342 22.66 4.51 11.59
C GLY A 342 24.08 4.87 12.02
N GLY A 343 25.10 4.53 11.23
CA GLY A 343 26.52 4.61 11.59
C GLY A 343 27.44 5.26 10.56
N PRO A 344 28.72 5.53 10.93
CA PRO A 344 29.77 6.01 10.01
C PRO A 344 30.10 5.01 8.90
N PRO A 345 30.86 5.42 7.87
CA PRO A 345 31.39 4.48 6.91
C PRO A 345 32.42 3.55 7.58
N ILE A 346 32.37 2.25 7.28
CA ILE A 346 33.23 1.21 7.86
C ILE A 346 33.65 0.24 6.75
N THR A 347 34.92 -0.15 6.70
CA THR A 347 35.37 -1.26 5.85
C THR A 347 35.38 -2.54 6.66
N SER A 348 34.60 -3.52 6.24
CA SER A 348 34.52 -4.80 6.96
C SER A 348 35.70 -5.73 6.63
N SER A 349 35.81 -6.81 7.37
CA SER A 349 36.89 -7.81 7.29
C SER A 349 37.03 -8.47 5.92
N ASN A 350 35.98 -8.46 5.11
CA ASN A 350 35.97 -8.95 3.73
C ASN A 350 36.36 -7.87 2.69
N GLN A 351 36.85 -6.71 3.14
CA GLN A 351 37.22 -5.54 2.33
C GLN A 351 36.04 -4.80 1.65
N LEU A 352 34.79 -5.15 1.95
CA LEU A 352 33.63 -4.40 1.49
C LEU A 352 33.48 -3.11 2.30
N LEU A 353 33.35 -1.98 1.60
CA LEU A 353 33.01 -0.69 2.18
C LEU A 353 31.51 -0.63 2.48
N HIS A 354 31.17 -0.48 3.75
CA HIS A 354 29.85 -0.06 4.20
C HIS A 354 29.81 1.46 4.23
N GLU A 355 29.03 2.07 3.34
CA GLU A 355 28.79 3.49 3.25
C GLU A 355 28.01 4.00 4.48
N GLU A 356 28.13 5.30 4.77
CA GLU A 356 27.57 5.89 5.98
C GLU A 356 26.06 6.08 5.87
N ASP A 357 25.31 5.76 6.92
CA ASP A 357 23.89 6.10 7.01
C ASP A 357 23.69 6.91 8.30
N ARG A 358 23.91 8.22 8.20
CA ARG A 358 23.81 9.18 9.33
C ARG A 358 22.71 10.21 9.17
N GLU A 359 21.88 10.06 8.15
CA GLU A 359 20.82 11.02 7.86
C GLU A 359 19.82 11.11 9.02
N ALA A 360 19.36 12.33 9.28
CA ALA A 360 18.37 12.65 10.30
C ALA A 360 16.96 12.32 9.80
N LEU A 361 16.66 11.02 9.72
CA LEU A 361 15.34 10.55 9.32
C LEU A 361 14.27 10.89 10.38
N GLY A 362 13.08 11.22 9.91
CA GLY A 362 11.90 11.54 10.71
C GLY A 362 10.78 10.52 10.50
N ALA A 363 9.57 10.81 10.98
CA ALA A 363 8.43 9.90 10.92
C ALA A 363 7.96 9.61 9.49
N THR A 364 8.14 10.57 8.57
CA THR A 364 7.74 10.48 7.17
C THR A 364 8.84 11.09 6.31
N THR A 365 9.91 10.36 6.05
CA THR A 365 11.08 10.90 5.34
C THR A 365 11.67 9.91 4.36
N TYR A 366 12.29 10.42 3.31
CA TYR A 366 13.19 9.65 2.47
C TYR A 366 14.47 10.45 2.20
N TYR A 367 15.53 9.72 1.88
CA TYR A 367 16.85 10.26 1.58
C TYR A 367 17.49 9.43 0.47
N VAL A 368 18.25 10.09 -0.40
CA VAL A 368 19.03 9.47 -1.47
C VAL A 368 20.43 10.04 -1.36
N THR A 369 21.45 9.19 -1.47
CA THR A 369 22.83 9.69 -1.44
C THR A 369 23.11 10.59 -2.62
N SER A 370 24.05 11.53 -2.46
CA SER A 370 24.53 12.41 -3.52
C SER A 370 25.07 11.62 -4.72
N GLU A 371 25.71 10.50 -4.43
CA GLU A 371 26.28 9.56 -5.38
C GLU A 371 25.22 8.70 -6.07
N ARG A 372 23.95 8.74 -5.60
CA ARG A 372 22.84 7.90 -6.09
C ARG A 372 23.16 6.41 -6.09
N ARG A 373 23.95 5.99 -5.12
CA ARG A 373 24.36 4.59 -4.88
C ARG A 373 23.32 3.82 -4.09
N TRP A 374 22.67 4.50 -3.15
CA TRP A 374 21.57 3.94 -2.38
C TRP A 374 20.65 5.03 -1.84
N GLY A 375 19.47 4.63 -1.38
CA GLY A 375 18.52 5.50 -0.71
C GLY A 375 17.81 4.78 0.43
N VAL A 376 17.17 5.55 1.30
CA VAL A 376 16.39 5.04 2.44
C VAL A 376 15.08 5.80 2.56
N SER A 377 14.01 5.09 2.89
CA SER A 377 12.69 5.65 3.20
C SER A 377 12.24 5.10 4.56
N ASN A 378 11.80 6.01 5.43
CA ASN A 378 11.33 5.69 6.77
C ASN A 378 9.89 6.20 6.97
N VAL A 379 9.05 5.31 7.51
CA VAL A 379 7.65 5.59 7.80
C VAL A 379 7.30 5.09 9.20
N GLY A 380 6.67 5.94 10.00
CA GLY A 380 6.03 5.60 11.26
C GLY A 380 6.40 6.54 12.41
N GLN A 381 5.41 6.84 13.26
CA GLN A 381 5.57 7.68 14.45
C GLN A 381 5.31 6.88 15.75
N SER A 382 6.19 7.07 16.73
CA SER A 382 6.03 6.61 18.12
C SER A 382 6.01 7.80 19.10
N ASP A 383 5.65 7.56 20.36
CA ASP A 383 5.59 8.62 21.39
C ASP A 383 6.98 9.17 21.76
N ARG A 384 8.03 8.40 21.47
CA ARG A 384 9.44 8.79 21.66
C ARG A 384 10.21 8.46 20.38
N PRO A 385 10.10 9.31 19.34
CA PRO A 385 10.68 9.03 18.04
C PRO A 385 12.20 8.93 18.16
N ARG A 386 12.72 7.72 17.94
CA ARG A 386 14.15 7.43 17.87
C ARG A 386 14.38 6.59 16.63
N PHE A 387 15.20 7.11 15.72
CA PHE A 387 15.45 6.46 14.44
C PHE A 387 16.85 5.86 14.35
N THR A 388 17.70 6.05 15.37
CA THR A 388 19.01 5.41 15.50
C THR A 388 19.25 4.91 16.92
N GLY A 389 19.94 3.78 17.01
CA GLY A 389 20.39 3.16 18.24
C GLY A 389 21.90 3.03 18.21
N SER A 390 22.54 3.20 19.36
CA SER A 390 23.97 3.01 19.49
C SER A 390 24.33 2.32 20.80
N SER A 391 25.43 1.58 20.76
CA SER A 391 26.00 0.85 21.89
C SER A 391 27.52 0.92 21.81
N SER A 392 28.17 1.12 22.95
CA SER A 392 29.65 1.07 23.07
C SER A 392 30.18 -0.33 23.36
N ARG A 393 29.32 -1.36 23.36
CA ARG A 393 29.71 -2.75 23.65
C ARG A 393 30.51 -3.33 22.49
N GLN A 394 31.43 -4.23 22.84
CA GLN A 394 32.09 -5.11 21.87
C GLN A 394 31.21 -6.33 21.63
N PHE A 395 31.03 -6.68 20.36
CA PHE A 395 30.20 -7.81 19.94
C PHE A 395 31.08 -9.04 19.72
N THR A 396 30.80 -10.11 20.47
CA THR A 396 31.54 -11.37 20.36
C THR A 396 30.99 -12.25 19.23
N GLY A 397 31.84 -13.06 18.61
CA GLY A 397 31.44 -13.96 17.51
C GLY A 397 31.39 -13.31 16.12
N THR A 398 31.97 -12.12 15.96
CA THR A 398 32.16 -11.44 14.67
C THR A 398 33.57 -10.82 14.63
N LEU A 399 34.14 -10.72 13.42
CA LEU A 399 35.36 -9.92 13.18
C LEU A 399 35.04 -8.43 12.99
N ASP A 400 33.77 -8.11 12.73
CA ASP A 400 33.27 -6.78 12.37
C ASP A 400 32.39 -6.21 13.50
N SER A 401 32.94 -6.14 14.72
CA SER A 401 32.23 -5.68 15.93
C SER A 401 31.62 -4.27 15.76
N GLU A 402 32.33 -3.39 15.04
CA GLU A 402 31.91 -2.00 14.82
C GLU A 402 30.62 -1.87 14.00
N LEU A 403 30.30 -2.82 13.11
CA LEU A 403 29.05 -2.81 12.34
C LEU A 403 27.81 -2.97 13.22
N PHE A 404 27.94 -3.54 14.41
CA PHE A 404 26.82 -3.81 15.32
C PHE A 404 26.68 -2.75 16.42
N GLN A 405 27.61 -1.78 16.49
CA GLN A 405 27.57 -0.70 17.47
C GLN A 405 26.50 0.35 17.16
N THR A 406 26.02 0.39 15.93
CA THR A 406 24.92 1.25 15.49
C THR A 406 23.81 0.42 14.83
N ALA A 407 22.59 0.96 14.88
CA ALA A 407 21.47 0.42 14.14
C ALA A 407 20.48 1.53 13.75
N ARG A 408 19.82 1.35 12.60
CA ARG A 408 18.66 2.13 12.19
C ARG A 408 17.39 1.52 12.79
N LEU A 409 16.50 2.38 13.30
CA LEU A 409 15.20 2.00 13.86
C LEU A 409 14.05 2.69 13.13
N SER A 410 12.88 2.05 13.15
CA SER A 410 11.62 2.64 12.70
C SER A 410 10.45 2.19 13.54
N ALA A 411 9.40 3.00 13.59
CA ALA A 411 8.12 2.67 14.24
C ALA A 411 7.09 2.05 13.27
N GLY A 412 7.47 1.79 12.02
CA GLY A 412 6.58 1.23 11.00
C GLY A 412 7.33 0.47 9.93
N SER A 413 8.02 1.19 9.06
CA SER A 413 8.65 0.64 7.86
C SER A 413 9.99 1.32 7.59
N LEU A 414 11.00 0.50 7.27
CA LEU A 414 12.25 0.93 6.66
C LEU A 414 12.35 0.30 5.27
N ARG A 415 12.63 1.13 4.27
CA ARG A 415 12.97 0.66 2.93
C ARG A 415 14.32 1.19 2.54
N TYR A 416 15.23 0.30 2.16
CA TYR A 416 16.50 0.64 1.56
C TYR A 416 16.47 0.28 0.08
N TYR A 417 17.14 1.09 -0.73
CA TYR A 417 17.27 0.89 -2.15
C TYR A 417 18.75 0.89 -2.49
N GLY A 418 19.27 -0.20 -3.06
CA GLY A 418 20.52 -0.15 -3.81
C GLY A 418 20.21 0.34 -5.21
N LEU A 419 20.92 1.35 -5.70
CA LEU A 419 20.61 2.05 -6.95
C LEU A 419 21.77 1.87 -7.93
N GLY A 420 21.49 1.77 -9.23
CA GLY A 420 22.54 1.65 -10.25
C GLY A 420 23.21 0.27 -10.32
N LEU A 421 22.58 -0.76 -9.76
CA LEU A 421 23.14 -2.12 -9.76
C LEU A 421 23.06 -2.75 -11.14
N GLU A 422 24.04 -3.57 -11.51
CA GLU A 422 23.95 -4.41 -12.72
C GLU A 422 22.82 -5.45 -12.55
N ASN A 423 22.06 -5.74 -13.61
CA ASN A 423 21.00 -6.74 -13.50
C ASN A 423 21.58 -8.14 -13.35
N GLY A 424 21.06 -8.91 -12.40
CA GLY A 424 21.60 -10.23 -12.10
C GLY A 424 21.28 -10.72 -10.70
N ASN A 425 21.88 -11.83 -10.32
CA ASN A 425 21.68 -12.42 -8.99
C ASN A 425 22.63 -11.78 -7.98
N TYR A 426 22.09 -11.29 -6.88
CA TYR A 426 22.82 -10.74 -5.75
C TYR A 426 22.56 -11.55 -4.49
N THR A 427 23.60 -11.73 -3.68
CA THR A 427 23.48 -12.23 -2.32
C THR A 427 23.34 -11.03 -1.39
N VAL A 428 22.14 -10.86 -0.85
CA VAL A 428 21.83 -9.80 0.11
C VAL A 428 22.10 -10.33 1.51
N THR A 429 22.98 -9.67 2.25
CA THR A 429 23.28 -9.95 3.65
C THR A 429 22.69 -8.86 4.54
N LEU A 430 21.87 -9.28 5.51
CA LEU A 430 21.24 -8.41 6.50
C LEU A 430 21.78 -8.75 7.88
N GLN A 431 22.31 -7.73 8.57
CA GLN A 431 22.99 -7.88 9.84
C GLN A 431 22.23 -7.16 10.95
N PHE A 432 22.06 -7.85 12.07
CA PHE A 432 21.21 -7.44 13.18
C PHE A 432 21.90 -7.66 14.52
N ALA A 433 21.64 -6.79 15.48
CA ALA A 433 21.84 -7.04 16.90
C ALA A 433 20.80 -6.27 17.72
N GLU A 434 20.17 -6.90 18.70
CA GLU A 434 19.21 -6.21 19.57
C GLU A 434 19.96 -5.30 20.55
N LEU A 435 19.72 -3.99 20.44
CA LEU A 435 20.42 -2.94 21.19
C LEU A 435 19.58 -2.31 22.30
N GLU A 436 18.25 -2.51 22.30
CA GLU A 436 17.33 -1.87 23.26
C GLU A 436 16.76 -2.84 24.29
N ILE A 437 16.50 -4.09 23.91
CA ILE A 437 15.92 -5.11 24.80
C ILE A 437 17.07 -5.92 25.41
N GLU A 438 17.48 -5.53 26.62
CA GLU A 438 18.61 -6.16 27.32
C GLU A 438 18.26 -7.49 28.01
N ASP A 439 19.29 -8.31 28.24
CA ASP A 439 19.18 -9.52 29.06
C ASP A 439 19.01 -9.18 30.56
N GLY A 440 18.24 -10.00 31.29
CA GLY A 440 18.06 -9.80 32.73
C GLY A 440 16.91 -10.61 33.31
N ARG A 441 16.73 -10.51 34.62
CA ARG A 441 15.64 -11.16 35.38
C ARG A 441 14.44 -10.24 35.66
N THR A 442 14.32 -9.15 34.91
CA THR A 442 13.25 -8.15 35.11
C THR A 442 12.27 -8.21 33.95
N TRP A 443 11.03 -7.78 34.13
CA TRP A 443 10.04 -7.71 33.05
C TRP A 443 10.51 -6.91 31.81
N LYS A 444 11.51 -6.03 31.95
CA LYS A 444 12.12 -5.31 30.83
C LYS A 444 12.79 -6.22 29.80
N SER A 445 13.27 -7.40 30.23
CA SER A 445 13.92 -8.36 29.34
C SER A 445 12.93 -9.27 28.61
N THR A 446 11.62 -9.15 28.84
CA THR A 446 10.59 -9.92 28.12
C THR A 446 10.12 -9.25 26.82
N GLY A 447 10.71 -8.09 26.48
CA GLY A 447 10.43 -7.39 25.23
C GLY A 447 10.68 -8.27 24.01
N ARG A 448 9.84 -8.13 22.99
CA ARG A 448 9.94 -8.86 21.73
C ARG A 448 9.91 -7.89 20.56
N ARG A 449 10.89 -7.96 19.67
CA ARG A 449 10.94 -7.18 18.44
C ARG A 449 10.76 -8.13 17.27
N VAL A 450 9.59 -8.07 16.63
CA VAL A 450 9.21 -9.01 15.57
C VAL A 450 8.78 -8.22 14.34
N PHE A 451 9.40 -8.45 13.19
CA PHE A 451 9.08 -7.76 11.93
C PHE A 451 9.26 -8.69 10.73
N ASP A 452 8.63 -8.34 9.62
CA ASP A 452 8.73 -9.08 8.36
C ASP A 452 9.78 -8.40 7.45
N ILE A 453 10.49 -9.18 6.64
CA ILE A 453 11.52 -8.70 5.73
C ILE A 453 11.18 -9.13 4.31
N TYR A 454 11.10 -8.16 3.40
CA TYR A 454 10.83 -8.35 1.99
C TYR A 454 12.04 -7.90 1.16
N LEU A 455 12.33 -8.65 0.09
CA LEU A 455 13.39 -8.34 -0.87
C LEU A 455 12.77 -8.34 -2.27
N GLN A 456 12.87 -7.21 -2.99
CA GLN A 456 12.16 -6.99 -4.27
C GLN A 456 10.66 -7.33 -4.18
N GLY A 457 10.01 -6.88 -3.10
CA GLY A 457 8.60 -7.19 -2.81
C GLY A 457 8.29 -8.63 -2.37
N ASN A 458 9.23 -9.57 -2.45
CA ASN A 458 9.02 -10.96 -2.02
C ASN A 458 9.32 -11.13 -0.53
N LEU A 459 8.42 -11.79 0.22
CA LEU A 459 8.64 -12.09 1.64
C LEU A 459 9.80 -13.07 1.82
N ALA A 460 10.93 -12.58 2.35
CA ALA A 460 12.15 -13.36 2.57
C ALA A 460 12.18 -13.96 3.99
N PHE A 461 11.80 -13.18 5.01
CA PHE A 461 11.75 -13.63 6.39
C PHE A 461 10.48 -13.13 7.07
N GLN A 462 9.61 -14.07 7.45
CA GLN A 462 8.39 -13.78 8.20
C GLN A 462 8.64 -13.87 9.70
N ASP A 463 7.99 -13.00 10.48
CA ASP A 463 8.04 -13.04 11.95
C ASP A 463 9.48 -13.05 12.51
N PHE A 464 10.38 -12.29 11.88
CA PHE A 464 11.78 -12.27 12.25
C PHE A 464 11.96 -11.59 13.62
N ASP A 465 12.48 -12.36 14.57
CA ASP A 465 12.82 -11.91 15.92
C ASP A 465 14.33 -12.02 16.13
N ILE A 466 14.97 -10.87 16.36
CA ILE A 466 16.44 -10.75 16.48
C ILE A 466 16.95 -11.57 17.68
N ARG A 467 16.29 -11.48 18.84
CA ARG A 467 16.72 -12.20 20.05
C ARG A 467 16.51 -13.69 19.88
N ARG A 468 15.37 -14.12 19.32
CA ARG A 468 15.14 -15.53 19.02
C ARG A 468 16.21 -16.08 18.08
N ALA A 469 16.55 -15.32 17.04
CA ALA A 469 17.61 -15.69 16.10
C ALA A 469 19.01 -15.71 16.74
N ALA A 470 19.22 -14.95 17.83
CA ALA A 470 20.44 -14.93 18.64
C ALA A 470 20.46 -16.01 19.76
N GLY A 471 19.45 -16.89 19.85
CA GLY A 471 19.33 -17.87 20.92
C GLY A 471 18.90 -17.26 22.27
N GLY A 472 18.15 -16.16 22.23
CA GLY A 472 17.60 -15.45 23.39
C GLY A 472 18.47 -14.32 23.93
N ALA A 473 19.74 -14.22 23.52
CA ALA A 473 20.68 -13.21 24.03
C ALA A 473 20.51 -11.84 23.37
N ALA A 474 20.62 -10.77 24.16
CA ALA A 474 20.78 -9.40 23.68
C ALA A 474 22.23 -9.13 23.25
N PHE A 475 22.46 -8.10 22.44
CA PHE A 475 23.81 -7.69 21.99
C PHE A 475 24.63 -8.81 21.31
N ARG A 476 23.96 -9.79 20.69
CA ARG A 476 24.62 -10.85 19.94
C ARG A 476 24.37 -10.67 18.43
N PRO A 477 25.42 -10.66 17.59
CA PRO A 477 25.27 -10.54 16.15
C PRO A 477 24.45 -11.67 15.54
N VAL A 478 23.56 -11.31 14.61
CA VAL A 478 22.77 -12.22 13.80
C VAL A 478 22.90 -11.79 12.34
N SER A 479 23.18 -12.74 11.45
CA SER A 479 23.19 -12.51 10.01
C SER A 479 22.12 -13.36 9.32
N ARG A 480 21.50 -12.80 8.29
CA ARG A 480 20.57 -13.49 7.39
C ARG A 480 20.94 -13.17 5.95
N GLN A 481 20.91 -14.18 5.10
CA GLN A 481 21.26 -14.06 3.70
C GLN A 481 20.16 -14.61 2.82
N ALA A 482 19.93 -13.96 1.69
CA ALA A 482 19.04 -14.42 0.64
C ALA A 482 19.55 -13.98 -0.72
N THR A 483 19.34 -14.81 -1.74
CA THR A 483 19.64 -14.46 -3.13
C THR A 483 18.46 -13.76 -3.76
N VAL A 484 18.71 -12.65 -4.44
CA VAL A 484 17.70 -11.81 -5.07
C VAL A 484 18.10 -11.54 -6.51
N HIS A 485 17.13 -11.59 -7.42
CA HIS A 485 17.34 -11.22 -8.82
C HIS A 485 16.99 -9.73 -9.02
N VAL A 486 17.97 -8.94 -9.46
CA VAL A 486 17.83 -7.51 -9.78
C VAL A 486 17.51 -7.38 -11.27
N THR A 487 16.37 -6.77 -11.61
CA THR A 487 15.86 -6.65 -12.99
C THR A 487 15.86 -5.22 -13.53
N ASP A 488 15.81 -4.23 -12.65
CA ASP A 488 15.54 -2.83 -13.01
C ASP A 488 16.64 -1.89 -12.52
N ASN A 489 17.87 -2.39 -12.43
CA ASN A 489 19.04 -1.68 -11.92
C ASN A 489 18.91 -1.11 -10.50
N TYR A 490 17.92 -1.57 -9.73
CA TYR A 490 17.80 -1.27 -8.31
C TYR A 490 17.43 -2.51 -7.50
N LEU A 491 17.82 -2.52 -6.23
CA LEU A 491 17.48 -3.52 -5.24
C LEU A 491 16.63 -2.89 -4.13
N GLU A 492 15.39 -3.32 -3.95
CA GLU A 492 14.56 -2.92 -2.81
C GLU A 492 14.68 -3.92 -1.64
N ILE A 493 14.93 -3.40 -0.44
CA ILE A 493 14.92 -4.13 0.83
C ILE A 493 13.90 -3.43 1.73
N HIS A 494 12.81 -4.12 2.05
CA HIS A 494 11.73 -3.57 2.88
C HIS A 494 11.62 -4.35 4.19
N ILE A 495 11.92 -3.67 5.29
CA ILE A 495 11.81 -4.20 6.65
C ILE A 495 10.56 -3.58 7.27
N PHE A 496 9.54 -4.41 7.41
CA PHE A 496 8.19 -3.98 7.72
C PHE A 496 7.75 -4.50 9.07
N TRP A 497 7.23 -3.62 9.89
CA TRP A 497 6.61 -4.03 11.13
C TRP A 497 5.09 -4.05 11.00
N SER A 498 4.57 -5.27 10.85
CA SER A 498 3.14 -5.61 10.71
C SER A 498 2.35 -5.51 12.02
N GLY A 499 2.90 -4.86 13.04
CA GLY A 499 2.27 -4.74 14.36
C GLY A 499 2.67 -5.81 15.36
N LYS A 500 3.74 -6.61 15.15
CA LYS A 500 4.10 -7.81 15.93
C LYS A 500 5.21 -7.61 16.99
N GLY A 501 5.28 -8.44 18.05
CA GLY A 501 6.21 -8.25 19.20
C GLY A 501 5.62 -7.56 20.46
N THR A 502 6.32 -6.60 21.05
CA THR A 502 5.86 -5.75 22.18
C THR A 502 5.99 -4.27 21.82
N CYS A 503 5.05 -3.42 22.25
CA CYS A 503 5.04 -1.99 21.89
C CYS A 503 5.77 -1.06 22.88
N CYS A 504 6.01 -1.53 24.10
CA CYS A 504 6.38 -0.66 25.21
C CYS A 504 7.27 -1.33 26.25
N VAL A 505 7.84 -2.49 25.90
CA VAL A 505 8.78 -3.22 26.75
C VAL A 505 10.14 -3.19 26.05
N PRO A 506 11.20 -2.69 26.72
CA PRO A 506 11.26 -2.22 28.11
C PRO A 506 10.70 -0.79 28.33
N LYS A 507 10.47 -0.03 27.26
CA LYS A 507 9.94 1.34 27.30
C LYS A 507 9.04 1.60 26.10
N GLN A 508 8.11 2.55 26.23
CA GLN A 508 7.23 3.01 25.15
C GLN A 508 8.04 3.36 23.89
N GLY A 509 7.67 2.79 22.74
CA GLY A 509 8.37 3.03 21.47
C GLY A 509 9.39 1.94 21.09
N THR A 510 9.69 0.99 21.98
CA THR A 510 10.58 -0.15 21.66
C THR A 510 9.82 -1.23 20.89
N PHE A 511 9.55 -0.94 19.62
CA PHE A 511 8.97 -1.83 18.61
C PHE A 511 9.48 -1.47 17.24
N GLY A 512 9.06 -2.22 16.22
CA GLY A 512 9.39 -1.94 14.83
C GLY A 512 10.76 -2.45 14.38
N PRO A 513 11.12 -2.19 13.11
CA PRO A 513 12.36 -2.64 12.51
C PRO A 513 13.59 -2.13 13.27
N LEU A 514 14.61 -2.98 13.36
CA LEU A 514 15.97 -2.60 13.75
C LEU A 514 16.94 -3.31 12.80
N ILE A 515 17.90 -2.60 12.21
CA ILE A 515 18.95 -3.19 11.36
C ILE A 515 20.28 -2.49 11.57
N SER A 516 21.37 -3.26 11.64
CA SER A 516 22.72 -2.75 11.89
C SER A 516 23.50 -2.50 10.61
N ALA A 517 23.44 -3.43 9.65
CA ALA A 517 24.12 -3.26 8.38
C ALA A 517 23.45 -4.08 7.25
N ILE A 518 23.66 -3.60 6.03
CA ILE A 518 23.18 -4.22 4.79
C ILE A 518 24.38 -4.37 3.85
N SER A 519 24.44 -5.46 3.10
CA SER A 519 25.28 -5.55 1.91
C SER A 519 24.62 -6.37 0.81
N ALA A 520 24.94 -6.07 -0.44
CA ALA A 520 24.56 -6.88 -1.58
C ALA A 520 25.78 -7.08 -2.50
N THR A 521 26.13 -8.35 -2.73
CA THR A 521 27.26 -8.72 -3.59
C THR A 521 26.78 -9.58 -4.76
N PRO A 522 27.31 -9.37 -5.98
CA PRO A 522 26.85 -10.09 -7.16
C PRO A 522 27.35 -11.54 -7.13
N ASN A 523 26.49 -12.48 -7.50
CA ASN A 523 26.83 -13.89 -7.70
C ASN A 523 27.38 -14.18 -9.11
N PHE A 524 27.75 -13.13 -9.84
CA PHE A 524 28.29 -13.16 -11.19
C PHE A 524 29.55 -12.30 -11.24
N ARG A 525 30.31 -12.38 -12.34
CA ARG A 525 31.44 -11.47 -12.57
C ARG A 525 30.89 -10.16 -13.10
N PRO A 526 30.93 -9.06 -12.34
CA PRO A 526 30.40 -7.78 -12.80
C PRO A 526 31.19 -7.26 -13.99
N SER A 527 30.49 -6.64 -14.93
CA SER A 527 31.09 -6.03 -16.13
C SER A 527 31.67 -4.64 -15.86
N VAL A 528 31.36 -4.06 -14.68
CA VAL A 528 31.75 -2.72 -14.24
C VAL A 528 32.61 -2.75 -12.97
N SER A 529 33.66 -1.92 -12.89
CA SER A 529 34.53 -1.83 -11.72
C SER A 529 34.02 -0.80 -10.70
N ASN A 530 33.93 -1.18 -9.42
CA ASN A 530 33.67 -0.27 -8.30
C ASN A 530 34.87 0.65 -8.02
N THR A 531 35.11 1.65 -8.87
CA THR A 531 36.07 2.73 -8.58
C THR A 531 35.31 3.98 -8.15
N PRO A 532 35.44 4.43 -6.89
CA PRO A 532 34.84 5.68 -6.43
C PRO A 532 35.35 6.86 -7.26
N PRO A 533 34.55 7.92 -7.52
CA PRO A 533 35.06 9.15 -8.12
C PRO A 533 36.08 9.79 -7.16
N SER A 534 37.35 9.82 -7.53
CA SER A 534 38.39 10.43 -6.71
C SER A 534 38.08 11.92 -6.47
N THR A 535 37.93 12.30 -5.20
CA THR A 535 37.85 13.70 -4.79
C THR A 535 39.16 14.42 -5.12
N LYS A 536 39.06 15.46 -5.97
CA LYS A 536 40.20 16.32 -6.33
C LYS A 536 40.76 16.98 -5.07
N LYS A 537 41.98 16.61 -4.67
CA LYS A 537 42.83 17.42 -3.79
C LYS A 537 43.72 18.33 -4.62
N ASN A 538 43.57 19.64 -4.41
CA ASN A 538 44.44 20.69 -4.91
C ASN A 538 45.86 20.57 -4.35
N GLY A 539 46.88 20.82 -5.20
CA GLY A 539 48.27 20.87 -4.73
C GLY A 539 49.34 21.10 -5.81
N LYS A 540 49.42 22.33 -6.33
CA LYS A 540 50.59 23.07 -6.88
C LYS A 540 51.54 22.40 -7.90
N ASN A 541 51.53 23.03 -9.09
CA ASN A 541 52.63 23.42 -9.99
C ASN A 541 53.96 22.65 -9.96
N ARG A 542 54.41 22.25 -11.15
CA ARG A 542 55.71 22.68 -11.70
C ARG A 542 55.74 22.60 -13.23
N THR A 543 55.70 23.77 -13.85
CA THR A 543 56.05 24.05 -15.24
C THR A 543 57.51 23.71 -15.47
N GLY A 544 57.82 22.84 -16.43
CA GLY A 544 59.21 22.59 -16.82
C GLY A 544 59.50 21.29 -17.56
N LEU A 545 58.72 20.91 -18.59
CA LEU A 545 59.19 19.97 -19.62
C LEU A 545 58.33 19.99 -20.91
N ILE A 546 57.78 21.15 -21.28
CA ILE A 546 56.96 21.32 -22.50
C ILE A 546 57.86 21.88 -23.61
N VAL A 547 58.77 21.08 -24.18
CA VAL A 547 59.34 21.38 -25.52
C VAL A 547 59.72 20.12 -26.31
N GLY A 548 60.01 18.97 -25.68
CA GLY A 548 60.64 17.83 -26.39
C GLY A 548 59.74 16.78 -27.05
N ILE A 549 58.42 16.76 -26.81
CA ILE A 549 57.57 15.57 -27.08
C ILE A 549 56.41 15.83 -28.08
N VAL A 550 56.19 17.07 -28.51
CA VAL A 550 54.95 17.43 -29.22
C VAL A 550 54.89 16.90 -30.67
N VAL A 551 56.04 16.67 -31.31
CA VAL A 551 56.09 16.36 -32.75
C VAL A 551 55.81 14.89 -33.11
N PRO A 552 56.23 13.86 -32.32
CA PRO A 552 55.92 12.47 -32.66
C PRO A 552 54.47 12.04 -32.34
N ILE A 553 53.83 12.67 -31.35
CA ILE A 553 52.50 12.26 -30.84
C ILE A 553 51.38 12.57 -31.83
N ALA A 554 51.50 13.64 -32.62
CA ALA A 554 50.47 14.05 -33.58
C ALA A 554 50.30 13.04 -34.73
N PHE A 555 51.37 12.33 -35.11
CA PHE A 555 51.31 11.37 -36.21
C PHE A 555 50.69 10.03 -35.78
N VAL A 556 50.98 9.60 -34.54
CA VAL A 556 50.42 8.37 -33.96
C VAL A 556 48.95 8.55 -33.58
N SER A 557 48.54 9.74 -33.13
CA SER A 557 47.14 10.04 -32.81
C SER A 557 46.25 10.06 -34.06
N PHE A 558 46.75 10.59 -35.19
CA PHE A 558 46.00 10.61 -36.44
C PHE A 558 45.76 9.19 -37.00
N LEU A 559 46.79 8.32 -36.96
CA LEU A 559 46.65 6.93 -37.40
C LEU A 559 45.67 6.15 -36.50
N SER A 560 45.73 6.38 -35.19
CA SER A 560 44.85 5.73 -34.21
C SER A 560 43.39 6.16 -34.38
N LEU A 561 43.15 7.44 -34.71
CA LEU A 561 41.80 7.95 -34.98
C LEU A 561 41.21 7.41 -36.29
N LEU A 562 42.03 7.18 -37.32
CA LEU A 562 41.59 6.58 -38.57
C LEU A 562 41.18 5.10 -38.38
N VAL A 563 41.98 4.35 -37.61
CA VAL A 563 41.65 2.95 -37.26
C VAL A 563 40.41 2.90 -36.37
N LEU A 564 40.28 3.78 -35.39
CA LEU A 564 39.07 3.91 -34.55
C LEU A 564 37.84 4.31 -35.37
N TYR A 565 37.99 5.13 -36.41
CA TYR A 565 36.89 5.50 -37.30
C TYR A 565 36.40 4.29 -38.12
N ILE A 566 37.32 3.52 -38.69
CA ILE A 566 37.00 2.28 -39.43
C ILE A 566 36.40 1.22 -38.49
N PHE A 567 36.93 1.10 -37.26
CA PHE A 567 36.44 0.16 -36.26
C PHE A 567 35.08 0.57 -35.69
N ARG A 568 34.81 1.89 -35.53
CA ARG A 568 33.48 2.42 -35.17
C ARG A 568 32.45 2.21 -36.28
N GLN A 569 32.86 2.32 -37.56
CA GLN A 569 31.96 2.04 -38.68
C GLN A 569 31.59 0.55 -38.76
N ARG A 570 32.54 -0.36 -38.47
CA ARG A 570 32.28 -1.80 -38.43
C ARG A 570 31.49 -2.22 -37.18
N ARG A 571 31.79 -1.66 -35.99
CA ARG A 571 31.01 -1.90 -34.76
C ARG A 571 29.59 -1.37 -34.82
N LYS A 572 29.33 -0.20 -35.43
CA LYS A 572 27.95 0.32 -35.60
C LYS A 572 27.04 -0.62 -36.40
N LYS A 573 27.59 -1.45 -37.30
CA LYS A 573 26.82 -2.46 -38.03
C LYS A 573 26.63 -3.78 -37.26
N GLN A 574 27.51 -4.10 -36.31
CA GLN A 574 27.42 -5.33 -35.49
C GLN A 574 26.64 -5.13 -34.18
N ASP A 575 26.74 -3.96 -33.53
CA ASP A 575 26.01 -3.64 -32.29
C ASP A 575 24.49 -3.57 -32.50
N ALA A 576 24.02 -3.21 -33.72
CA ALA A 576 22.60 -3.20 -34.06
C ALA A 576 22.00 -4.61 -34.25
N TYR A 577 22.84 -5.59 -34.61
CA TYR A 577 22.44 -6.99 -34.84
C TYR A 577 22.52 -7.83 -33.54
N TYR A 578 23.53 -7.62 -32.70
CA TYR A 578 23.70 -8.36 -31.44
C TYR A 578 22.76 -7.88 -30.31
N LYS A 579 22.34 -6.60 -30.30
CA LYS A 579 21.31 -6.06 -29.38
C LYS A 579 19.91 -6.64 -29.62
N TYR A 580 19.74 -7.44 -30.68
CA TYR A 580 18.47 -7.99 -31.13
C TYR A 580 18.23 -9.43 -30.64
N GLU A 581 19.27 -10.26 -30.54
CA GLU A 581 19.14 -11.66 -30.07
C GLU A 581 19.00 -11.77 -28.55
N GLU A 582 19.59 -10.85 -27.78
CA GLU A 582 19.49 -10.85 -26.31
C GLU A 582 18.10 -10.37 -25.83
N PHE A 583 17.30 -9.76 -26.72
CA PHE A 583 16.05 -9.08 -26.39
C PHE A 583 14.80 -9.98 -26.48
N PHE A 584 14.88 -11.13 -27.16
CA PHE A 584 13.74 -12.03 -27.39
C PHE A 584 14.13 -13.48 -27.12
N GLY A 585 14.00 -13.93 -25.87
CA GLY A 585 14.06 -15.35 -25.52
C GLY A 585 12.82 -16.13 -26.01
N ILE A 586 12.47 -16.01 -27.30
CA ILE A 586 11.25 -16.58 -27.90
C ILE A 586 11.65 -17.71 -28.88
N ASP A 587 11.04 -18.88 -28.70
CA ASP A 587 11.27 -20.09 -29.52
C ASP A 587 10.71 -19.96 -30.97
N THR A 588 9.83 -18.98 -31.24
CA THR A 588 9.23 -18.68 -32.55
C THR A 588 9.51 -17.22 -32.97
N ARG A 589 10.40 -17.01 -33.96
CA ARG A 589 10.74 -15.66 -34.46
C ARG A 589 9.76 -15.24 -35.57
N PRO A 590 9.11 -14.05 -35.50
CA PRO A 590 8.32 -13.52 -36.61
C PRO A 590 9.20 -13.19 -37.82
N ASP A 591 8.62 -13.19 -39.03
CA ASP A 591 9.34 -12.78 -40.23
C ASP A 591 9.78 -11.31 -40.13
N THR A 592 10.96 -10.98 -40.66
CA THR A 592 11.47 -9.60 -40.70
C THR A 592 11.36 -9.03 -42.11
N PHE A 593 10.68 -7.89 -42.24
CA PHE A 593 10.52 -7.15 -43.49
C PHE A 593 11.47 -5.94 -43.52
N SER A 594 11.99 -5.58 -44.70
CA SER A 594 12.76 -4.34 -44.83
C SER A 594 11.83 -3.12 -44.88
N TYR A 595 12.32 -1.96 -44.45
CA TYR A 595 11.54 -0.73 -44.55
C TYR A 595 11.25 -0.36 -46.01
N GLY A 596 12.20 -0.66 -46.91
CA GLY A 596 12.03 -0.47 -48.35
C GLY A 596 10.84 -1.26 -48.90
N ASP A 597 10.76 -2.56 -48.56
CA ASP A 597 9.67 -3.42 -49.02
C ASP A 597 8.31 -2.94 -48.52
N LEU A 598 8.20 -2.54 -47.25
CA LEU A 598 6.94 -2.05 -46.69
C LEU A 598 6.55 -0.67 -47.21
N ARG A 599 7.52 0.21 -47.45
CA ARG A 599 7.29 1.51 -48.07
C ARG A 599 6.77 1.34 -49.49
N ASP A 600 7.37 0.43 -50.27
CA ASP A 600 6.96 0.19 -51.65
C ASP A 600 5.59 -0.52 -51.69
N ALA A 601 5.35 -1.47 -50.78
CA ALA A 601 4.06 -2.16 -50.64
C ALA A 601 2.89 -1.23 -50.26
N THR A 602 3.17 -0.14 -49.54
CA THR A 602 2.16 0.83 -49.06
C THR A 602 2.10 2.11 -49.92
N ASP A 603 2.78 2.14 -51.07
CA ASP A 603 2.90 3.31 -51.93
C ASP A 603 3.40 4.56 -51.17
N GLY A 604 4.52 4.40 -50.46
CA GLY A 604 5.11 5.47 -49.66
C GLY A 604 4.31 5.84 -48.40
N PHE A 605 3.51 4.93 -47.86
CA PHE A 605 2.54 5.20 -46.78
C PHE A 605 1.54 6.30 -47.17
N SER A 606 1.04 6.22 -48.40
CA SER A 606 0.06 7.15 -48.94
C SER A 606 -1.16 7.27 -48.02
N PRO A 607 -1.68 8.50 -47.77
CA PRO A 607 -2.93 8.70 -47.04
C PRO A 607 -4.11 7.94 -47.65
N ALA A 608 -4.10 7.64 -48.95
CA ALA A 608 -5.13 6.85 -49.63
C ALA A 608 -5.16 5.38 -49.18
N ASN A 609 -4.04 4.87 -48.65
CA ASN A 609 -3.92 3.52 -48.11
C ASN A 609 -4.12 3.48 -46.59
N LYS A 610 -4.42 4.60 -45.94
CA LYS A 610 -4.60 4.65 -44.49
C LYS A 610 -5.92 3.97 -44.10
N LEU A 611 -5.82 2.95 -43.26
CA LEU A 611 -6.97 2.19 -42.73
C LEU A 611 -7.53 2.80 -41.45
N GLY A 612 -6.67 3.43 -40.64
CA GLY A 612 -7.05 4.06 -39.39
C GLY A 612 -5.85 4.63 -38.65
N GLU A 613 -6.10 5.41 -37.60
CA GLU A 613 -5.07 5.92 -36.68
C GLU A 613 -5.62 5.94 -35.26
N GLY A 614 -5.00 5.18 -34.37
CA GLY A 614 -5.29 5.17 -32.94
C GLY A 614 -4.15 5.80 -32.13
N GLY A 615 -4.22 5.70 -30.79
CA GLY A 615 -3.18 6.23 -29.89
C GLY A 615 -1.78 5.64 -30.09
N PHE A 616 -1.65 4.59 -30.90
CA PHE A 616 -0.40 3.86 -31.15
C PHE A 616 0.19 4.10 -32.54
N GLY A 617 -0.46 4.96 -33.34
CA GLY A 617 0.00 5.37 -34.66
C GLY A 617 -0.86 4.85 -35.82
N PRO A 618 -0.55 5.27 -37.06
CA PRO A 618 -1.35 4.98 -38.23
C PRO A 618 -1.15 3.55 -38.77
N VAL A 619 -2.23 2.98 -39.31
CA VAL A 619 -2.24 1.67 -39.99
C VAL A 619 -2.51 1.87 -41.48
N TYR A 620 -1.72 1.21 -42.32
CA TYR A 620 -1.81 1.31 -43.79
C TYR A 620 -2.07 -0.05 -44.43
N LYS A 621 -2.89 -0.07 -45.47
CA LYS A 621 -3.01 -1.20 -46.40
C LYS A 621 -1.79 -1.25 -47.30
N GLY A 622 -1.25 -2.44 -47.52
CA GLY A 622 -0.19 -2.66 -48.50
C GLY A 622 -0.35 -3.97 -49.24
N THR A 623 0.34 -4.10 -50.36
CA THR A 623 0.44 -5.36 -51.12
C THR A 623 1.90 -5.73 -51.27
N LEU A 624 2.30 -6.86 -50.69
CA LEU A 624 3.66 -7.39 -50.80
C LEU A 624 3.96 -7.86 -52.22
N ASN A 625 5.25 -8.02 -52.55
CA ASN A 625 5.72 -8.46 -53.87
C ASN A 625 5.18 -9.84 -54.30
N ASP A 626 4.78 -10.67 -53.35
CA ASP A 626 4.17 -11.98 -53.60
C ASP A 626 2.63 -11.93 -53.78
N GLY A 627 2.05 -10.73 -53.80
CA GLY A 627 0.63 -10.49 -53.96
C GLY A 627 -0.19 -10.56 -52.66
N ARG A 628 0.43 -10.85 -51.51
CA ARG A 628 -0.29 -10.84 -50.22
C ARG A 628 -0.67 -9.42 -49.82
N VAL A 629 -1.95 -9.23 -49.51
CA VAL A 629 -2.45 -7.98 -48.94
C VAL A 629 -2.20 -7.98 -47.43
N ILE A 630 -1.67 -6.88 -46.91
CA ILE A 630 -1.21 -6.74 -45.53
C ILE A 630 -1.71 -5.45 -44.90
N ALA A 631 -1.77 -5.44 -43.56
CA ALA A 631 -1.95 -4.23 -42.76
C ALA A 631 -0.64 -3.89 -42.05
N VAL A 632 -0.12 -2.69 -42.27
CA VAL A 632 1.15 -2.21 -41.73
C VAL A 632 0.87 -1.14 -40.68
N LYS A 633 1.09 -1.47 -39.41
CA LYS A 633 0.96 -0.55 -38.27
C LYS A 633 2.29 0.15 -38.02
N GLN A 634 2.33 1.46 -38.18
CA GLN A 634 3.48 2.30 -37.82
C GLN A 634 3.36 2.75 -36.37
N LEU A 635 4.35 2.41 -35.54
CA LEU A 635 4.34 2.85 -34.16
C LEU A 635 5.02 4.21 -34.00
N SER A 636 4.41 5.10 -33.22
CA SER A 636 5.01 6.37 -32.84
C SER A 636 6.16 6.15 -31.85
N VAL A 637 7.40 6.38 -32.29
CA VAL A 637 8.62 6.15 -31.48
C VAL A 637 8.95 7.34 -30.57
N ALA A 638 8.06 8.33 -30.48
CA ALA A 638 8.28 9.55 -29.70
C ALA A 638 8.13 9.35 -28.17
N SER A 639 7.68 8.18 -27.70
CA SER A 639 7.49 7.86 -26.28
C SER A 639 8.17 6.55 -25.86
N HIS A 640 8.64 6.48 -24.61
CA HIS A 640 9.13 5.23 -23.99
C HIS A 640 8.04 4.13 -23.99
N GLN A 641 6.78 4.53 -23.88
CA GLN A 641 5.60 3.66 -23.93
C GLN A 641 5.47 2.91 -25.27
N GLY A 642 5.70 3.58 -26.41
CA GLY A 642 5.59 2.97 -27.74
C GLY A 642 6.61 1.85 -27.97
N LYS A 643 7.79 1.93 -27.35
CA LYS A 643 8.80 0.85 -27.39
C LYS A 643 8.33 -0.37 -26.61
N GLY A 644 7.80 -0.18 -25.40
CA GLY A 644 7.27 -1.29 -24.58
C GLY A 644 6.11 -2.02 -25.26
N GLN A 645 5.22 -1.28 -25.91
CA GLN A 645 4.07 -1.82 -26.66
C GLN A 645 4.50 -2.65 -27.86
N PHE A 646 5.48 -2.17 -28.63
CA PHE A 646 6.05 -2.94 -29.74
C PHE A 646 6.57 -4.31 -29.31
N ILE A 647 7.25 -4.36 -28.17
CA ILE A 647 7.83 -5.59 -27.62
C ILE A 647 6.72 -6.51 -27.09
N ALA A 648 5.73 -5.96 -26.37
CA ALA A 648 4.60 -6.70 -25.84
C ALA A 648 3.78 -7.35 -26.97
N GLU A 649 3.51 -6.58 -28.03
CA GLU A 649 2.73 -7.02 -29.18
C GLU A 649 3.45 -8.16 -29.91
N ILE A 650 4.75 -8.01 -30.24
CA ILE A 650 5.55 -9.09 -30.85
C ILE A 650 5.63 -10.33 -29.96
N SER A 651 5.98 -10.16 -28.68
CA SER A 651 6.22 -11.30 -27.78
C SER A 651 4.96 -12.11 -27.47
N THR A 652 3.82 -11.44 -27.43
CA THR A 652 2.54 -12.08 -27.12
C THR A 652 1.93 -12.73 -28.36
N ILE A 653 1.77 -11.98 -29.46
CA ILE A 653 1.06 -12.48 -30.65
C ILE A 653 1.85 -13.55 -31.40
N SER A 654 3.19 -13.56 -31.31
CA SER A 654 4.02 -14.63 -31.90
C SER A 654 3.97 -15.95 -31.14
N ALA A 655 3.52 -15.92 -29.88
CA ALA A 655 3.40 -17.09 -29.02
C ALA A 655 2.00 -17.73 -29.06
N VAL A 656 1.02 -17.08 -29.70
CA VAL A 656 -0.39 -17.52 -29.72
C VAL A 656 -0.92 -17.60 -31.14
N GLN A 657 -1.67 -18.66 -31.45
CA GLN A 657 -2.31 -18.83 -32.76
C GLN A 657 -3.71 -19.40 -32.58
N HIS A 658 -4.72 -18.65 -32.98
CA HIS A 658 -6.12 -19.05 -32.84
C HIS A 658 -6.97 -18.36 -33.92
N ARG A 659 -8.08 -19.00 -34.33
CA ARG A 659 -8.94 -18.50 -35.44
C ARG A 659 -9.54 -17.12 -35.17
N ASN A 660 -9.79 -16.80 -33.90
CA ASN A 660 -10.37 -15.53 -33.44
C ASN A 660 -9.33 -14.52 -32.94
N LEU A 661 -8.05 -14.69 -33.28
CA LEU A 661 -6.99 -13.72 -33.01
C LEU A 661 -6.36 -13.28 -34.32
N VAL A 662 -5.97 -12.01 -34.42
CA VAL A 662 -5.27 -11.50 -35.60
C VAL A 662 -3.89 -12.13 -35.72
N LYS A 663 -3.53 -12.56 -36.93
CA LYS A 663 -2.22 -13.12 -37.24
C LYS A 663 -1.21 -12.03 -37.54
N LEU A 664 -0.12 -12.00 -36.78
CA LEU A 664 1.08 -11.24 -37.10
C LEU A 664 1.89 -12.02 -38.14
N TYR A 665 2.14 -11.41 -39.30
CA TYR A 665 3.08 -11.95 -40.28
C TYR A 665 4.52 -11.63 -39.90
N GLY A 666 4.80 -10.43 -39.41
CA GLY A 666 6.15 -10.06 -39.05
C GLY A 666 6.32 -8.62 -38.60
N CYS A 667 7.56 -8.16 -38.57
CA CYS A 667 7.90 -6.80 -38.15
C CYS A 667 9.04 -6.19 -39.00
N CYS A 668 9.15 -4.86 -38.98
CA CYS A 668 10.28 -4.12 -39.54
C CYS A 668 10.96 -3.31 -38.45
N ILE A 669 12.28 -3.47 -38.34
CA ILE A 669 13.11 -2.83 -37.32
C ILE A 669 14.37 -2.30 -38.01
N GLU A 670 14.26 -1.10 -38.56
CA GLU A 670 15.35 -0.41 -39.24
C GLU A 670 15.53 0.98 -38.64
N GLY A 671 16.69 1.25 -38.03
CA GLY A 671 16.96 2.54 -37.39
C GLY A 671 15.97 2.87 -36.27
N ASP A 672 15.27 4.00 -36.42
CA ASP A 672 14.18 4.47 -35.56
C ASP A 672 12.80 3.91 -35.99
N LYS A 673 12.70 3.18 -37.10
CA LYS A 673 11.43 2.67 -37.63
C LYS A 673 11.04 1.37 -36.92
N ARG A 674 9.80 1.33 -36.43
CA ARG A 674 9.18 0.15 -35.81
C ARG A 674 7.81 -0.05 -36.45
N LEU A 675 7.70 -1.09 -37.28
CA LEU A 675 6.44 -1.43 -37.94
C LEU A 675 6.06 -2.88 -37.65
N LEU A 676 4.75 -3.12 -37.54
CA LEU A 676 4.16 -4.45 -37.41
C LEU A 676 3.34 -4.76 -38.66
N VAL A 677 3.44 -6.00 -39.14
CA VAL A 677 2.79 -6.46 -40.37
C VAL A 677 1.80 -7.54 -40.01
N TYR A 678 0.52 -7.25 -40.22
CA TYR A 678 -0.61 -8.12 -39.93
C TYR A 678 -1.26 -8.65 -41.20
N GLU A 679 -2.07 -9.70 -41.05
CA GLU A 679 -3.09 -10.01 -42.04
C GLU A 679 -4.04 -8.81 -42.23
N TYR A 680 -4.38 -8.52 -43.48
CA TYR A 680 -5.40 -7.51 -43.78
C TYR A 680 -6.78 -8.14 -43.61
N LEU A 681 -7.70 -7.38 -43.02
CA LEU A 681 -9.08 -7.78 -42.77
C LEU A 681 -10.03 -6.77 -43.44
N GLU A 682 -10.88 -7.26 -44.32
CA GLU A 682 -11.61 -6.46 -45.31
C GLU A 682 -12.73 -5.61 -44.70
N ASN A 683 -13.35 -6.09 -43.62
CA ASN A 683 -14.54 -5.49 -43.03
C ASN A 683 -14.24 -4.54 -41.85
N ASN A 684 -12.97 -4.11 -41.71
CA ASN A 684 -12.49 -3.20 -40.67
C ASN A 684 -12.85 -3.68 -39.25
N SER A 685 -12.96 -2.75 -38.30
CA SER A 685 -13.28 -3.02 -36.90
C SER A 685 -14.78 -3.01 -36.62
N LEU A 686 -15.17 -3.72 -35.57
CA LEU A 686 -16.57 -3.96 -35.20
C LEU A 686 -17.33 -2.68 -34.85
N ASP A 687 -16.66 -1.69 -34.26
CA ASP A 687 -17.24 -0.36 -34.00
C ASP A 687 -17.66 0.35 -35.30
N HIS A 688 -16.84 0.31 -36.33
CA HIS A 688 -17.19 0.85 -37.65
C HIS A 688 -18.35 0.09 -38.27
N ALA A 689 -18.39 -1.23 -38.11
CA ALA A 689 -19.48 -2.06 -38.62
C ALA A 689 -20.81 -1.81 -37.90
N LEU A 690 -20.79 -1.58 -36.58
CA LEU A 690 -21.99 -1.40 -35.76
C LEU A 690 -22.53 0.03 -35.77
N PHE A 691 -21.67 1.05 -35.68
CA PHE A 691 -22.09 2.45 -35.49
C PHE A 691 -21.19 3.49 -36.20
N GLY A 692 -20.30 3.07 -37.11
CA GLY A 692 -19.52 4.00 -37.94
C GLY A 692 -20.29 4.59 -39.12
N ASP A 693 -19.67 5.49 -39.88
CA ASP A 693 -20.31 6.16 -41.03
C ASP A 693 -20.71 5.20 -42.17
N ASN A 694 -20.05 4.04 -42.26
CA ASN A 694 -20.31 2.98 -43.25
C ASN A 694 -20.74 1.68 -42.55
N ARG A 695 -21.88 1.70 -41.85
CA ARG A 695 -22.42 0.55 -41.09
C ARG A 695 -22.61 -0.67 -42.00
N LEU A 696 -22.30 -1.85 -41.48
CA LEU A 696 -22.61 -3.12 -42.13
C LEU A 696 -23.90 -3.67 -41.54
N PHE A 697 -24.79 -4.18 -42.39
CA PHE A 697 -25.96 -4.90 -41.90
C PHE A 697 -25.55 -6.26 -41.34
N LEU A 698 -25.44 -6.35 -40.01
CA LEU A 698 -25.13 -7.58 -39.29
C LEU A 698 -26.43 -8.18 -38.76
N SER A 699 -26.88 -9.29 -39.35
CA SER A 699 -28.04 -10.05 -38.84
C SER A 699 -27.82 -10.50 -37.40
N TRP A 700 -28.89 -10.79 -36.65
CA TRP A 700 -28.77 -11.29 -35.28
C TRP A 700 -27.88 -12.55 -35.20
N ALA A 701 -28.06 -13.50 -36.12
CA ALA A 701 -27.23 -14.72 -36.18
C ALA A 701 -25.73 -14.38 -36.33
N THR A 702 -25.40 -13.42 -37.20
CA THR A 702 -24.01 -12.95 -37.37
C THR A 702 -23.49 -12.27 -36.11
N ARG A 703 -24.29 -11.41 -35.46
CA ARG A 703 -23.93 -10.73 -34.22
C ARG A 703 -23.69 -11.72 -33.08
N PHE A 704 -24.50 -12.76 -32.97
CA PHE A 704 -24.33 -13.83 -32.00
C PHE A 704 -23.03 -14.60 -32.22
N GLU A 705 -22.72 -14.99 -33.47
CA GLU A 705 -21.46 -15.66 -33.81
C GLU A 705 -20.23 -14.77 -33.56
N ILE A 706 -20.35 -13.46 -33.79
CA ILE A 706 -19.31 -12.49 -33.41
C ILE A 706 -19.09 -12.51 -31.90
N CYS A 707 -20.16 -12.42 -31.11
CA CYS A 707 -20.07 -12.47 -29.64
C CYS A 707 -19.40 -13.77 -29.16
N LEU A 708 -19.83 -14.91 -29.70
CA LEU A 708 -19.29 -16.22 -29.38
C LEU A 708 -17.82 -16.39 -29.81
N GLY A 709 -17.45 -15.86 -30.98
CA GLY A 709 -16.08 -15.89 -31.49
C GLY A 709 -15.11 -15.06 -30.63
N ILE A 710 -15.54 -13.88 -30.15
CA ILE A 710 -14.75 -13.08 -29.21
C ILE A 710 -14.56 -13.84 -27.90
N ALA A 711 -15.63 -14.45 -27.37
CA ALA A 711 -15.55 -15.23 -26.13
C ALA A 711 -14.58 -16.41 -26.25
N ARG A 712 -14.62 -17.14 -27.38
CA ARG A 712 -13.67 -18.23 -27.69
C ARG A 712 -12.22 -17.72 -27.78
N GLY A 713 -12.00 -16.59 -28.44
CA GLY A 713 -10.66 -15.98 -28.51
C GLY A 713 -10.08 -15.62 -27.15
N LEU A 714 -10.88 -15.03 -26.26
CA LEU A 714 -10.46 -14.68 -24.90
C LEU A 714 -10.29 -15.91 -24.00
N ALA A 715 -11.20 -16.89 -24.09
CA ALA A 715 -11.07 -18.17 -23.37
C ALA A 715 -9.76 -18.87 -23.73
N TYR A 716 -9.41 -18.90 -25.02
CA TYR A 716 -8.14 -19.43 -25.48
C TYR A 716 -6.95 -18.70 -24.84
N LEU A 717 -6.92 -17.37 -24.86
CA LEU A 717 -5.82 -16.57 -24.28
C LEU A 717 -5.67 -16.78 -22.76
N HIS A 718 -6.78 -16.93 -22.04
CA HIS A 718 -6.78 -17.00 -20.58
C HIS A 718 -6.48 -18.40 -20.04
N GLU A 719 -6.97 -19.43 -20.73
CA GLU A 719 -7.14 -20.77 -20.16
C GLU A 719 -6.52 -21.89 -21.00
N GLU A 720 -6.50 -21.76 -22.34
CA GLU A 720 -6.09 -22.87 -23.24
C GLU A 720 -4.70 -22.69 -23.85
N SER A 721 -4.22 -21.44 -23.99
CA SER A 721 -2.92 -21.17 -24.56
C SER A 721 -1.79 -21.60 -23.61
N ARG A 722 -0.70 -22.13 -24.19
CA ARG A 722 0.49 -22.56 -23.44
C ARG A 722 1.06 -21.44 -22.54
N MET A 723 0.96 -20.20 -23.03
CA MET A 723 1.28 -19.00 -22.27
C MET A 723 -0.03 -18.30 -21.95
N ARG A 724 -0.37 -18.11 -20.67
CA ARG A 724 -1.59 -17.37 -20.30
C ARG A 724 -1.38 -15.87 -20.54
N VAL A 725 -2.26 -15.30 -21.34
CA VAL A 725 -2.20 -13.92 -21.81
C VAL A 725 -3.44 -13.18 -21.33
N VAL A 726 -3.26 -11.98 -20.76
CA VAL A 726 -4.37 -11.04 -20.54
C VAL A 726 -4.24 -9.90 -21.54
N HIS A 727 -5.31 -9.62 -22.29
CA HIS A 727 -5.34 -8.64 -23.38
C HIS A 727 -5.29 -7.20 -22.87
N ARG A 728 -6.09 -6.89 -21.84
CA ARG A 728 -6.22 -5.61 -21.11
C ARG A 728 -6.83 -4.44 -21.87
N ASP A 729 -7.09 -4.59 -23.16
CA ASP A 729 -7.72 -3.55 -24.01
C ASP A 729 -8.83 -4.14 -24.90
N VAL A 730 -9.75 -4.91 -24.31
CA VAL A 730 -10.90 -5.49 -25.03
C VAL A 730 -11.97 -4.41 -25.24
N LYS A 731 -12.20 -4.02 -26.50
CA LYS A 731 -13.18 -3.01 -26.94
C LYS A 731 -13.54 -3.23 -28.41
N ALA A 732 -14.69 -2.72 -28.88
CA ALA A 732 -15.17 -2.95 -30.25
C ALA A 732 -14.17 -2.50 -31.34
N SER A 733 -13.40 -1.42 -31.12
CA SER A 733 -12.37 -0.95 -32.07
C SER A 733 -11.15 -1.87 -32.20
N ASN A 734 -10.96 -2.78 -31.24
CA ASN A 734 -9.89 -3.79 -31.27
C ASN A 734 -10.40 -5.16 -31.76
N ILE A 735 -11.68 -5.29 -32.13
CA ILE A 735 -12.23 -6.49 -32.76
C ILE A 735 -12.34 -6.23 -34.26
N LEU A 736 -11.58 -6.95 -35.07
CA LEU A 736 -11.60 -6.84 -36.53
C LEU A 736 -12.47 -7.95 -37.13
N LEU A 737 -13.02 -7.70 -38.32
CA LEU A 737 -13.87 -8.64 -39.05
C LEU A 737 -13.21 -9.07 -40.35
N ASP A 738 -13.06 -10.38 -40.56
CA ASP A 738 -12.61 -10.92 -41.84
C ASP A 738 -13.70 -10.87 -42.93
N SER A 739 -13.36 -11.27 -44.16
CA SER A 739 -14.30 -11.33 -45.29
C SER A 739 -15.58 -12.16 -45.05
N GLU A 740 -15.55 -13.11 -44.10
CA GLU A 740 -16.69 -13.95 -43.72
C GLU A 740 -17.42 -13.42 -42.47
N LEU A 741 -17.07 -12.23 -41.99
CA LEU A 741 -17.58 -11.58 -40.78
C LEU A 741 -17.23 -12.34 -39.49
N ASN A 742 -16.18 -13.16 -39.50
CA ASN A 742 -15.68 -13.76 -38.25
C ASN A 742 -14.85 -12.74 -37.46
N PRO A 743 -14.98 -12.72 -36.12
CA PRO A 743 -14.25 -11.78 -35.28
C PRO A 743 -12.80 -12.23 -35.03
N LYS A 744 -11.89 -11.27 -35.06
CA LYS A 744 -10.47 -11.43 -34.71
C LYS A 744 -10.03 -10.34 -33.74
N ILE A 745 -9.60 -10.76 -32.55
CA ILE A 745 -9.07 -9.86 -31.52
C ILE A 745 -7.69 -9.35 -31.95
N SER A 746 -7.50 -8.04 -31.88
CA SER A 746 -6.31 -7.32 -32.31
C SER A 746 -5.78 -6.38 -31.22
N ASP A 747 -4.59 -5.81 -31.44
CA ASP A 747 -3.92 -4.83 -30.57
C ASP A 747 -3.46 -5.36 -29.20
N PHE A 748 -2.42 -6.21 -29.23
CA PHE A 748 -1.79 -6.81 -28.05
C PHE A 748 -0.73 -5.88 -27.42
N GLY A 749 -0.71 -4.59 -27.75
CA GLY A 749 0.30 -3.65 -27.24
C GLY A 749 0.29 -3.48 -25.72
N LEU A 750 -0.83 -3.75 -25.06
CA LEU A 750 -0.97 -3.71 -23.60
C LEU A 750 -1.03 -5.11 -22.95
N ALA A 751 -0.90 -6.16 -23.76
CA ALA A 751 -1.03 -7.53 -23.30
C ALA A 751 0.12 -7.93 -22.36
N LYS A 752 -0.16 -8.86 -21.45
CA LYS A 752 0.81 -9.30 -20.44
C LYS A 752 0.77 -10.82 -20.25
N LEU A 753 1.96 -11.42 -20.21
CA LEU A 753 2.20 -12.85 -19.98
C LEU A 753 2.25 -13.13 -18.46
N TYR A 754 1.71 -14.27 -18.03
CA TYR A 754 1.71 -14.68 -16.62
C TYR A 754 2.09 -16.16 -16.41
N ASP A 755 2.72 -16.44 -15.26
CA ASP A 755 3.11 -17.79 -14.78
C ASP A 755 2.05 -18.32 -13.80
N ASP A 756 1.74 -19.63 -13.90
CA ASP A 756 0.67 -20.36 -13.21
C ASP A 756 0.75 -20.33 -11.67
N LYS A 757 1.88 -19.86 -11.11
CA LYS A 757 2.16 -19.86 -9.67
C LYS A 757 1.76 -18.57 -8.93
N LYS A 758 1.29 -17.53 -9.63
CA LYS A 758 0.86 -16.25 -9.02
C LYS A 758 -0.66 -16.10 -9.03
N THR A 759 -1.28 -16.09 -7.85
CA THR A 759 -2.73 -15.92 -7.64
C THR A 759 -3.20 -14.47 -7.81
N HIS A 760 -3.12 -13.90 -9.01
CA HIS A 760 -3.79 -12.62 -9.34
C HIS A 760 -4.99 -12.87 -10.26
N MET A 761 -6.04 -13.46 -9.68
CA MET A 761 -7.35 -13.69 -10.31
C MET A 761 -8.02 -12.37 -10.79
N SER A 762 -7.62 -11.20 -10.30
CA SER A 762 -8.24 -9.92 -10.64
C SER A 762 -7.93 -9.41 -12.06
N THR A 763 -6.79 -9.78 -12.66
CA THR A 763 -6.36 -9.19 -13.94
C THR A 763 -7.02 -9.84 -15.16
N GLN A 764 -7.18 -11.17 -15.18
CA GLN A 764 -7.94 -11.88 -16.22
C GLN A 764 -9.40 -11.38 -16.29
N LYS A 765 -9.96 -11.02 -15.14
CA LYS A 765 -11.34 -10.55 -15.00
C LYS A 765 -11.56 -9.12 -15.54
N ALA A 766 -10.51 -8.41 -15.93
CA ALA A 766 -10.62 -7.14 -16.66
C ALA A 766 -11.07 -7.36 -18.11
N ASP A 767 -10.52 -8.36 -18.80
CA ASP A 767 -10.95 -8.74 -20.15
C ASP A 767 -12.40 -9.23 -20.17
N VAL A 768 -12.81 -9.96 -19.12
CA VAL A 768 -14.21 -10.40 -18.93
C VAL A 768 -15.15 -9.19 -18.85
N PHE A 769 -14.76 -8.13 -18.15
CA PHE A 769 -15.53 -6.90 -18.09
C PHE A 769 -15.61 -6.22 -19.46
N GLY A 770 -14.49 -6.09 -20.16
CA GLY A 770 -14.45 -5.53 -21.51
C GLY A 770 -15.32 -6.30 -22.50
N PHE A 771 -15.30 -7.63 -22.44
CA PHE A 771 -16.20 -8.49 -23.21
C PHE A 771 -17.67 -8.19 -22.92
N GLY A 772 -18.04 -8.04 -21.64
CA GLY A 772 -19.42 -7.73 -21.25
C GLY A 772 -19.92 -6.41 -21.86
N VAL A 773 -19.07 -5.38 -21.91
CA VAL A 773 -19.42 -4.11 -22.59
C VAL A 773 -19.59 -4.32 -24.09
N VAL A 774 -18.63 -4.98 -24.75
CA VAL A 774 -18.70 -5.25 -26.21
C VAL A 774 -19.94 -6.08 -26.56
N ALA A 775 -20.35 -7.03 -25.71
CA ALA A 775 -21.57 -7.81 -25.92
C ALA A 775 -22.83 -6.92 -25.91
N LEU A 776 -22.91 -5.92 -25.04
CA LEU A 776 -24.01 -4.95 -25.04
C LEU A 776 -23.98 -4.04 -26.29
N GLU A 777 -22.78 -3.64 -26.74
CA GLU A 777 -22.61 -2.86 -27.98
C GLU A 777 -23.10 -3.66 -29.20
N ILE A 778 -22.83 -4.96 -29.24
CA ILE A 778 -23.31 -5.87 -30.30
C ILE A 778 -24.84 -5.97 -30.30
N ILE A 779 -25.47 -6.19 -29.13
CA ILE A 779 -26.93 -6.31 -29.03
C ILE A 779 -27.62 -5.02 -29.46
N SER A 780 -27.14 -3.89 -28.94
CA SER A 780 -27.79 -2.59 -29.13
C SER A 780 -27.46 -1.91 -30.46
N GLY A 781 -26.31 -2.24 -31.07
CA GLY A 781 -25.79 -1.49 -32.21
C GLY A 781 -25.34 -0.08 -31.86
N ARG A 782 -25.03 0.19 -30.57
CA ARG A 782 -24.70 1.52 -30.05
C ARG A 782 -23.36 1.52 -29.33
N PRO A 783 -22.64 2.64 -29.30
CA PRO A 783 -21.44 2.77 -28.47
C PRO A 783 -21.80 2.75 -26.97
N ASN A 784 -20.85 2.34 -26.12
CA ASN A 784 -21.03 2.30 -24.66
C ASN A 784 -21.49 3.63 -24.01
N SER A 785 -21.20 4.77 -24.65
CA SER A 785 -21.72 6.07 -24.22
C SER A 785 -22.12 6.93 -25.40
N ASP A 786 -23.33 7.48 -25.36
CA ASP A 786 -23.83 8.41 -26.38
C ASP A 786 -24.55 9.58 -25.70
N SER A 787 -23.89 10.74 -25.70
CA SER A 787 -24.39 11.96 -25.07
C SER A 787 -25.54 12.64 -25.84
N SER A 788 -25.90 12.13 -27.02
CA SER A 788 -27.02 12.67 -27.82
C SER A 788 -28.39 12.16 -27.36
N LEU A 789 -28.41 11.22 -26.42
CA LEU A 789 -29.60 10.51 -25.95
C LEU A 789 -30.17 11.10 -24.66
N GLU A 790 -31.40 10.69 -24.34
CA GLU A 790 -32.04 11.00 -23.06
C GLU A 790 -31.17 10.52 -21.88
N ASP A 791 -31.19 11.27 -20.77
CA ASP A 791 -30.27 11.09 -19.63
C ASP A 791 -30.18 9.63 -19.13
N GLU A 792 -31.28 8.85 -19.21
CA GLU A 792 -31.35 7.44 -18.79
C GLU A 792 -30.73 6.44 -19.78
N LYS A 793 -30.50 6.86 -21.04
CA LYS A 793 -29.94 6.05 -22.13
C LYS A 793 -28.51 6.44 -22.52
N VAL A 794 -27.93 7.45 -21.85
CA VAL A 794 -26.58 7.96 -22.16
C VAL A 794 -25.50 6.89 -21.97
N TYR A 795 -25.62 6.05 -20.93
CA TYR A 795 -24.69 4.96 -20.66
C TYR A 795 -25.35 3.61 -20.93
N LEU A 796 -24.80 2.86 -21.87
CA LEU A 796 -25.37 1.61 -22.37
C LEU A 796 -25.57 0.58 -21.26
N LEU A 797 -24.61 0.50 -20.32
CA LEU A 797 -24.64 -0.44 -19.22
C LEU A 797 -25.73 -0.11 -18.18
N GLU A 798 -26.01 1.18 -17.95
CA GLU A 798 -27.10 1.63 -17.07
C GLU A 798 -28.45 1.34 -17.70
N TRP A 799 -28.60 1.64 -18.99
CA TRP A 799 -29.81 1.34 -19.73
C TRP A 799 -30.10 -0.17 -19.79
N ALA A 800 -29.11 -1.00 -20.09
CA ALA A 800 -29.23 -2.46 -20.09
C ALA A 800 -29.60 -3.01 -18.70
N TRP A 801 -29.07 -2.42 -17.62
CA TRP A 801 -29.42 -2.80 -16.26
C TRP A 801 -30.89 -2.48 -15.94
N ASN A 802 -31.36 -1.27 -16.28
CA ASN A 802 -32.74 -0.87 -16.05
C ASN A 802 -33.73 -1.78 -16.80
N LEU A 803 -33.42 -2.12 -18.06
CA LEU A 803 -34.22 -3.07 -18.85
C LEU A 803 -34.22 -4.48 -18.25
N HIS A 804 -33.12 -4.92 -17.65
CA HIS A 804 -33.07 -6.20 -16.95
C HIS A 804 -33.90 -6.21 -15.67
N GLU A 805 -33.89 -5.12 -14.88
CA GLU A 805 -34.74 -4.99 -13.68
C GLU A 805 -36.23 -5.01 -14.01
N THR A 806 -36.63 -4.46 -15.16
CA THR A 806 -38.03 -4.47 -15.63
C THR A 806 -38.38 -5.73 -16.45
N ASN A 807 -37.42 -6.64 -16.67
CA ASN A 807 -37.58 -7.84 -17.51
C ASN A 807 -38.01 -7.52 -18.95
N SER A 808 -37.51 -6.38 -19.46
CA SER A 808 -37.68 -5.81 -20.80
C SER A 808 -36.37 -5.88 -21.62
N GLU A 809 -35.52 -6.90 -21.43
CA GLU A 809 -34.19 -6.95 -22.08
C GLU A 809 -34.24 -6.91 -23.62
N VAL A 810 -35.39 -7.23 -24.21
CA VAL A 810 -35.61 -7.22 -25.67
C VAL A 810 -35.63 -5.80 -26.23
N GLU A 811 -35.95 -4.79 -25.42
CA GLU A 811 -35.89 -3.37 -25.82
C GLU A 811 -34.46 -2.86 -26.02
N LEU A 812 -33.46 -3.64 -25.61
CA LEU A 812 -32.04 -3.33 -25.83
C LEU A 812 -31.63 -3.57 -27.28
N VAL A 813 -32.37 -4.41 -28.02
CA VAL A 813 -32.01 -4.83 -29.37
C VAL A 813 -32.03 -3.66 -30.34
N ASP A 814 -31.02 -3.60 -31.19
CA ASP A 814 -30.91 -2.63 -32.29
C ASP A 814 -32.21 -2.57 -33.10
N GLU A 815 -32.77 -1.36 -33.26
CA GLU A 815 -34.03 -1.12 -33.98
C GLU A 815 -33.97 -1.56 -35.46
N GLU A 816 -32.76 -1.69 -36.02
CA GLU A 816 -32.57 -2.19 -37.40
C GLU A 816 -32.71 -3.72 -37.54
N LEU A 817 -32.76 -4.47 -36.43
CA LEU A 817 -32.94 -5.92 -36.45
C LEU A 817 -34.44 -6.29 -36.44
N SER A 818 -34.94 -6.73 -37.60
CA SER A 818 -36.33 -7.19 -37.73
C SER A 818 -36.58 -8.63 -37.27
N GLU A 819 -35.54 -9.47 -37.22
CA GLU A 819 -35.63 -10.88 -36.83
C GLU A 819 -34.49 -11.24 -35.85
N TYR A 820 -34.84 -11.74 -34.67
CA TYR A 820 -33.91 -12.22 -33.64
C TYR A 820 -34.59 -13.22 -32.70
N ASP A 821 -33.80 -14.06 -32.01
CA ASP A 821 -34.31 -14.96 -30.98
C ASP A 821 -34.31 -14.24 -29.62
N GLU A 822 -35.50 -13.99 -29.06
CA GLU A 822 -35.65 -13.32 -27.77
C GLU A 822 -34.93 -14.03 -26.61
N ASN A 823 -34.86 -15.37 -26.64
CA ASN A 823 -34.20 -16.14 -25.58
C ASN A 823 -32.69 -15.98 -25.67
N GLU A 824 -32.14 -15.95 -26.89
CA GLU A 824 -30.72 -15.67 -27.11
C GLU A 824 -30.38 -14.24 -26.67
N VAL A 825 -31.19 -13.25 -27.05
CA VAL A 825 -31.02 -11.86 -26.60
C VAL A 825 -31.00 -11.76 -25.07
N LYS A 826 -32.03 -12.29 -24.40
CA LYS A 826 -32.11 -12.31 -22.93
C LYS A 826 -30.90 -13.00 -22.30
N ARG A 827 -30.43 -14.10 -22.91
CA ARG A 827 -29.26 -14.85 -22.44
C ARG A 827 -27.98 -14.03 -22.57
N VAL A 828 -27.70 -13.45 -23.75
CA VAL A 828 -26.50 -12.64 -23.99
C VAL A 828 -26.50 -11.41 -23.09
N THR A 829 -27.64 -10.73 -22.92
CA THR A 829 -27.78 -9.58 -22.00
C THR A 829 -27.44 -9.98 -20.57
N ARG A 830 -27.99 -11.09 -20.05
CA ARG A 830 -27.69 -11.57 -18.69
C ARG A 830 -26.23 -11.95 -18.51
N ILE A 831 -25.63 -12.61 -19.50
CA ILE A 831 -24.20 -12.93 -19.50
C ILE A 831 -23.36 -11.65 -19.47
N ALA A 832 -23.72 -10.64 -20.27
CA ALA A 832 -23.03 -9.36 -20.31
C ALA A 832 -23.08 -8.62 -18.95
N LEU A 833 -24.24 -8.61 -18.30
CA LEU A 833 -24.42 -8.04 -16.95
C LEU A 833 -23.66 -8.81 -15.85
N LEU A 834 -23.53 -10.13 -16.02
CA LEU A 834 -22.72 -10.96 -15.13
C LEU A 834 -21.21 -10.72 -15.34
N CYS A 835 -20.78 -10.52 -16.58
CA CYS A 835 -19.41 -10.17 -16.94
C CYS A 835 -18.99 -8.79 -16.44
N THR A 836 -19.94 -7.86 -16.25
CA THR A 836 -19.68 -6.48 -15.80
C THR A 836 -19.85 -6.27 -14.29
N GLN A 837 -20.04 -7.32 -13.49
CA GLN A 837 -20.18 -7.20 -12.02
C GLN A 837 -19.04 -6.40 -11.36
N THR A 838 -19.34 -5.66 -10.30
CA THR A 838 -18.35 -4.81 -9.61
C THR A 838 -17.19 -5.63 -9.04
N SER A 839 -17.49 -6.78 -8.43
CA SER A 839 -16.45 -7.67 -7.92
C SER A 839 -15.87 -8.57 -9.03
N PRO A 840 -14.55 -8.61 -9.23
CA PRO A 840 -13.91 -9.56 -10.14
C PRO A 840 -14.19 -11.04 -9.82
N THR A 841 -14.47 -11.36 -8.55
CA THR A 841 -14.77 -12.74 -8.11
C THR A 841 -16.15 -13.21 -8.54
N GLN A 842 -17.08 -12.29 -8.80
CA GLN A 842 -18.43 -12.61 -9.27
C GLN A 842 -18.51 -12.75 -10.79
N ARG A 843 -17.55 -12.17 -11.53
CA ARG A 843 -17.46 -12.32 -12.97
C ARG A 843 -17.10 -13.77 -13.32
N PRO A 844 -17.65 -14.36 -14.39
CA PRO A 844 -17.36 -15.73 -14.80
C PRO A 844 -15.95 -15.83 -15.41
N SER A 845 -15.45 -17.04 -15.63
CA SER A 845 -14.31 -17.28 -16.53
C SER A 845 -14.76 -17.18 -17.98
N MET A 846 -13.84 -16.92 -18.93
CA MET A 846 -14.24 -16.82 -20.34
C MET A 846 -14.65 -18.18 -20.92
N SER A 847 -14.07 -19.29 -20.44
CA SER A 847 -14.58 -20.63 -20.77
C SER A 847 -16.03 -20.84 -20.30
N GLN A 848 -16.36 -20.42 -19.08
CA GLN A 848 -17.76 -20.45 -18.59
C GLN A 848 -18.68 -19.58 -19.45
N VAL A 849 -18.21 -18.40 -19.90
CA VAL A 849 -18.97 -17.53 -20.81
C VAL A 849 -19.27 -18.25 -22.13
N VAL A 850 -18.30 -18.94 -22.73
CA VAL A 850 -18.50 -19.71 -23.98
C VAL A 850 -19.57 -20.79 -23.80
N VAL A 851 -19.53 -21.52 -22.68
CA VAL A 851 -20.49 -22.59 -22.38
C VAL A 851 -21.89 -22.01 -22.11
N MET A 852 -21.99 -20.89 -21.39
CA MET A 852 -23.26 -20.19 -21.17
C MET A 852 -23.85 -19.65 -22.48
N LEU A 853 -23.04 -19.04 -23.36
CA LEU A 853 -23.50 -18.55 -24.67
C LEU A 853 -24.04 -19.70 -25.53
N SER A 854 -23.31 -20.83 -25.56
CA SER A 854 -23.68 -22.02 -26.33
C SER A 854 -24.99 -22.68 -25.84
N GLY A 855 -25.48 -22.30 -24.64
CA GLY A 855 -26.72 -22.82 -24.06
C GLY A 855 -26.56 -24.14 -23.30
N ASP A 856 -25.32 -24.58 -23.06
CA ASP A 856 -25.02 -25.83 -22.37
C ASP A 856 -25.22 -25.75 -20.84
N ILE A 857 -25.21 -24.52 -20.29
CA ILE A 857 -25.44 -24.23 -18.87
C ILE A 857 -26.38 -23.02 -18.75
N GLU A 858 -27.37 -23.09 -17.86
CA GLU A 858 -28.25 -21.95 -17.55
C GLU A 858 -27.51 -20.84 -16.78
N VAL A 859 -27.92 -19.59 -16.97
CA VAL A 859 -27.39 -18.44 -16.22
C VAL A 859 -28.03 -18.42 -14.82
N VAL A 860 -27.54 -19.24 -13.89
CA VAL A 860 -28.16 -19.46 -12.56
C VAL A 860 -27.74 -18.43 -11.49
N SER A 861 -26.79 -17.54 -11.78
CA SER A 861 -26.28 -16.58 -10.80
C SER A 861 -27.25 -15.42 -10.53
N VAL A 862 -27.48 -15.08 -9.26
CA VAL A 862 -28.12 -13.82 -8.86
C VAL A 862 -27.25 -12.66 -9.33
N ILE A 863 -27.70 -11.91 -10.33
CA ILE A 863 -27.01 -10.74 -10.86
C ILE A 863 -27.40 -9.55 -9.96
N THR A 864 -26.43 -8.96 -9.27
CA THR A 864 -26.65 -7.79 -8.40
C THR A 864 -26.35 -6.50 -9.13
N ARG A 865 -27.07 -5.41 -8.82
CA ARG A 865 -26.81 -4.09 -9.41
C ARG A 865 -25.38 -3.66 -9.15
N PRO A 866 -24.55 -3.47 -10.19
CA PRO A 866 -23.17 -3.05 -10.02
C PRO A 866 -23.10 -1.73 -9.25
N GLY A 867 -22.25 -1.66 -8.22
CA GLY A 867 -22.17 -0.51 -7.31
C GLY A 867 -21.74 0.81 -7.97
N TYR A 868 -21.12 0.75 -9.15
CA TYR A 868 -20.81 1.96 -9.93
C TYR A 868 -22.05 2.55 -10.65
N LEU A 869 -23.15 1.80 -10.78
CA LEU A 869 -24.42 2.29 -11.33
C LEU A 869 -25.31 2.97 -10.27
N SER A 870 -25.02 2.78 -8.97
CA SER A 870 -25.77 3.44 -7.88
C SER A 870 -25.34 4.88 -7.59
N GLY A 871 -24.25 5.36 -8.21
CA GLY A 871 -23.70 6.71 -8.01
C GLY A 871 -24.30 7.80 -8.90
N PHE A 872 -25.15 7.46 -9.88
CA PHE A 872 -25.64 8.40 -10.90
C PHE A 872 -26.98 9.08 -10.55
N ASN A 873 -27.70 8.63 -9.51
CA ASN A 873 -28.97 9.22 -9.06
C ASN A 873 -28.79 10.45 -8.13
N PHE A 874 -28.06 11.49 -8.57
CA PHE A 874 -28.07 12.79 -7.88
C PHE A 874 -28.04 13.97 -8.87
N ARG A 875 -29.16 14.15 -9.58
CA ARG A 875 -29.55 15.44 -10.15
C ARG A 875 -31.02 15.70 -9.89
N ASP A 876 -31.35 15.94 -8.62
CA ASP A 876 -32.57 16.68 -8.32
C ASP A 876 -32.41 18.11 -8.84
N THR A 877 -33.23 18.37 -9.84
CA THR A 877 -33.36 19.66 -10.50
C THR A 877 -34.13 20.58 -9.55
N THR A 878 -33.45 21.49 -8.86
CA THR A 878 -33.97 22.83 -8.47
C THR A 878 -32.93 23.63 -7.67
N THR A 879 -32.75 24.91 -8.06
CA THR A 879 -32.04 25.99 -7.33
C THR A 879 -30.50 25.84 -7.26
N PHE A 880 -29.68 26.55 -8.05
CA PHE A 880 -29.58 28.00 -8.17
C PHE A 880 -28.96 28.40 -9.52
N LYS A 881 -29.67 29.23 -10.29
CA LYS A 881 -29.05 30.17 -11.24
C LYS A 881 -28.57 31.41 -10.49
N SER A 882 -27.59 32.09 -11.09
CA SER A 882 -27.00 33.41 -10.82
C SER A 882 -25.97 33.52 -9.69
N ALA A 883 -24.70 33.73 -10.03
CA ALA A 883 -24.16 35.06 -10.32
C ALA A 883 -22.66 34.98 -10.68
N ALA A 884 -22.32 35.40 -11.90
CA ALA A 884 -20.96 35.80 -12.28
C ALA A 884 -20.84 37.34 -12.18
N SER A 885 -19.61 37.82 -12.04
CA SER A 885 -19.12 39.21 -11.93
C SER A 885 -19.28 39.85 -10.54
N THR A 886 -18.22 40.33 -9.87
CA THR A 886 -17.51 41.56 -10.26
C THR A 886 -16.13 41.65 -9.57
N LEU A 887 -15.13 42.15 -10.31
CA LEU A 887 -13.79 42.56 -9.85
C LEU A 887 -13.84 43.68 -8.78
N GLY A 888 -12.89 43.68 -7.85
CA GLY A 888 -12.63 44.82 -6.97
C GLY A 888 -11.34 44.68 -6.17
N ALA A 889 -10.31 45.42 -6.58
CA ALA A 889 -9.02 45.57 -5.92
C ALA A 889 -9.11 46.27 -4.56
N GLY A 890 -8.24 45.90 -3.63
CA GLY A 890 -8.05 46.61 -2.35
C GLY A 890 -6.71 46.23 -1.70
N SER A 891 -5.81 47.19 -1.63
CA SER A 891 -4.40 47.09 -1.25
C SER A 891 -4.11 47.43 0.21
N MET A 892 -3.10 46.73 0.79
CA MET A 892 -2.11 47.16 1.81
C MET A 892 -2.55 47.32 3.29
N PRO A 893 -1.63 47.31 4.30
CA PRO A 893 -0.16 47.16 4.24
C PRO A 893 0.48 46.14 5.20
N SER A 894 1.73 45.81 4.87
CA SER A 894 2.78 45.21 5.70
C SER A 894 3.29 46.12 6.82
N THR A 895 3.73 45.58 7.96
CA THR A 895 5.09 45.78 8.52
C THR A 895 5.28 45.01 9.82
N GLY A 896 6.45 44.38 9.96
CA GLY A 896 6.89 43.67 11.16
C GLY A 896 8.16 42.87 10.91
N GLN A 897 9.28 43.57 10.68
CA GLN A 897 10.62 42.98 10.58
C GLN A 897 11.08 42.40 11.93
N SER A 898 11.68 41.21 11.91
CA SER A 898 12.81 40.90 12.79
C SER A 898 13.74 39.86 12.17
N THR A 899 14.88 40.39 11.74
CA THR A 899 16.25 39.83 11.86
C THR A 899 16.53 38.39 11.42
N VAL A 900 17.14 38.34 10.24
CA VAL A 900 17.92 37.24 9.64
C VAL A 900 19.21 36.98 10.42
N LEU A 901 19.52 35.70 10.65
CA LEU A 901 20.87 35.16 10.87
C LEU A 901 21.12 34.06 9.81
N PRO A 902 22.39 33.82 9.41
CA PRO A 902 22.74 33.53 8.03
C PRO A 902 22.46 32.09 7.57
N SER A 903 22.08 32.02 6.30
CA SER A 903 21.93 30.88 5.42
C SER A 903 23.07 29.85 5.53
N SER A 904 22.68 28.60 5.76
CA SER A 904 23.47 27.43 5.35
C SER A 904 23.23 27.17 3.85
N PRO A 905 24.23 26.67 3.10
CA PRO A 905 24.24 26.72 1.64
C PRO A 905 23.18 25.81 1.03
N ASP A 906 22.64 26.26 -0.10
CA ASP A 906 21.74 25.58 -1.03
C ASP A 906 21.58 24.08 -0.78
N ASN A 907 20.40 23.68 -0.29
CA ASN A 907 19.99 22.30 -0.31
C ASN A 907 19.70 21.97 -1.79
N PRO A 908 20.55 21.21 -2.50
CA PRO A 908 20.29 20.90 -3.90
C PRO A 908 18.97 20.13 -3.93
N SER A 909 18.00 20.69 -4.66
CA SER A 909 16.73 20.09 -5.08
C SER A 909 16.56 18.64 -4.63
N ARG A 910 15.71 18.40 -3.62
CA ARG A 910 15.30 17.06 -3.12
C ARG A 910 15.23 16.09 -4.29
N LEU A 911 16.30 15.33 -4.52
CA LEU A 911 16.41 14.39 -5.62
C LEU A 911 15.38 13.30 -5.34
N MET A 912 14.29 13.33 -6.09
CA MET A 912 13.18 12.42 -5.88
C MET A 912 13.61 11.04 -6.36
N LEU A 913 13.62 10.06 -5.44
CA LEU A 913 13.88 8.65 -5.71
C LEU A 913 13.02 8.10 -6.87
N HIS A 914 11.88 8.75 -7.15
CA HIS A 914 11.03 8.52 -8.32
C HIS A 914 11.77 8.59 -9.66
N ASN A 915 12.67 9.57 -9.87
CA ASN A 915 13.40 9.70 -11.14
C ASN A 915 14.42 8.57 -11.35
N VAL A 916 14.82 7.90 -10.26
CA VAL A 916 15.78 6.81 -10.28
C VAL A 916 15.08 5.46 -10.44
N ILE A 917 13.96 5.25 -9.74
CA ILE A 917 13.19 3.99 -9.78
C ILE A 917 12.25 3.94 -10.99
N GLY A 918 11.77 5.10 -11.47
CA GLY A 918 10.86 5.22 -12.61
C GLY A 918 11.50 4.97 -13.98
N GLU A 919 12.84 4.96 -14.09
CA GLU A 919 13.52 4.54 -15.32
C GLU A 919 13.47 3.00 -15.54
N GLY A 920 13.06 2.23 -14.53
CA GLY A 920 13.00 0.77 -14.53
C GLY A 920 11.60 0.18 -14.30
N ARG A 921 10.53 0.85 -14.74
CA ARG A 921 9.16 0.29 -14.76
C ARG A 921 8.65 0.05 -16.17
#